data_AF-A0A1Y1UYL4-F1
#
_entry.id   AF-A0A1Y1UYL4-F1
#
_cell.length_a   1.000
_cell.length_b   1.000
_cell.length_c   1.000
_cell.angle_alpha   90.00
_cell.angle_beta   90.00
_cell.angle_gamma   90.00
#
_symmetry.space_group_name_H-M   'P 1'
#
loop_
_entity.id
_entity.type
_entity.pdbx_description
1 polymer ?
#
loop_
_entity_poly.entity_id
_entity_poly.type
_entity_poly.pdbx_seq_one_letter_code
_entity_poly.pdbx_strand_id
1 'polypeptide(L)'
;MRIFSNNFFIPYIWIFSFSFLLNLINAININIIANSLDGFGDLYTEITNEFNKYSDDQNLDIHLNLDLFTEKNITYENNDYSLNIEILLEKKVNKYDLFIFESEEIRRFSSYLHSLNDKLSEEINLYSSNEIIKLGTNDEQWFGLPLFLQFKLLYSNKKLLEKYGKKIPTKWDDLIATAKEILENEDNNELVGYDGSFPPNEEAIDSFYEFIYSFRDSKESPIPELTSKNAIEALDKLKYLKDNVSSNDIFQSDDSYNVHLLESGNVIFSNYWNTFTNNNNIFYKSLLPGKEEGINSSYLKSLNIGIFNDISEDNLNASVTVLKYFMSEYIQKDIIAKKFQLYSPLKTIYDDDLICSILDCNIKKEINTIQKSDIINEMYDYFSFKFPQIFSEFLFNEKSTKTTKQILIDINNISKIYYFSYHSTLGLFFFILILFIFYLVLASDILLFIPRFKKYFQFLSLDLWIVYSLGSLFYLTSLVGNFGETTKKGCLFSHVAMIFGSCMFFIPLLYKLIINFPKNNKISRWVENHKVFYILIILSVQIVTNIAMIIISPFEKLNIILENDKNFSVCLNSHPIGSNIANFQVIFNLWLYIFTCIFIFFEWNIKKSYHDIRALAIIMCIDGISQFLLTTVNFIPINSFDLHYSLQIIINLIYILMNHIYMFIVRIFLEKLKNKKAAEEEKMIKYLLDSNKNDVYNPDEETKIINTSYSNKGVSTIKSEYSVNGSIYSRSSNQLKILSIHLATEKM
;
A
#
# COMPACT_ATOMS: atom_id res chain seq x y z
N MET A 1 32.37 -84.75 -12.43
CA MET A 1 32.87 -83.48 -11.86
C MET A 1 33.19 -82.57 -13.03
N ARG A 2 32.61 -81.39 -13.25
CA ARG A 2 31.84 -80.46 -12.41
C ARG A 2 30.75 -79.80 -13.27
N ILE A 3 29.55 -79.76 -12.70
CA ILE A 3 28.50 -78.79 -13.01
C ILE A 3 28.85 -77.46 -12.28
N PHE A 4 28.27 -76.34 -12.71
CA PHE A 4 28.42 -74.94 -12.27
C PHE A 4 29.48 -74.14 -13.05
N SER A 5 29.21 -72.95 -13.60
CA SER A 5 28.37 -71.87 -13.06
C SER A 5 27.72 -71.01 -14.15
N ASN A 6 26.38 -71.06 -14.24
CA ASN A 6 25.53 -70.07 -14.92
C ASN A 6 24.97 -69.03 -13.90
N ASN A 7 25.68 -68.80 -12.78
CA ASN A 7 25.13 -68.15 -11.59
C ASN A 7 25.37 -66.64 -11.49
N PHE A 8 25.85 -65.96 -12.53
CA PHE A 8 26.03 -64.49 -12.48
C PHE A 8 24.80 -63.68 -12.92
N PHE A 9 23.83 -64.29 -13.61
CA PHE A 9 22.59 -63.60 -14.03
C PHE A 9 21.46 -63.67 -12.98
N ILE A 10 21.44 -64.72 -12.17
CA ILE A 10 20.38 -64.94 -11.17
C ILE A 10 20.37 -63.85 -10.07
N PRO A 11 21.51 -63.39 -9.50
CA PRO A 11 21.49 -62.35 -8.48
C PRO A 11 20.97 -61.02 -9.02
N TYR A 12 21.31 -60.66 -10.26
CA TYR A 12 20.82 -59.42 -10.90
C TYR A 12 19.33 -59.49 -11.21
N ILE A 13 18.82 -60.63 -11.66
CA ILE A 13 17.38 -60.82 -11.86
C ILE A 13 16.66 -60.73 -10.51
N TRP A 14 17.18 -61.33 -9.44
CA TRP A 14 16.60 -61.24 -8.09
C TRP A 14 16.68 -59.81 -7.51
N ILE A 15 17.78 -59.08 -7.72
CA ILE A 15 17.89 -57.68 -7.27
C ILE A 15 16.97 -56.77 -8.08
N PHE A 16 16.85 -56.99 -9.39
CA PHE A 16 15.97 -56.21 -10.25
C PHE A 16 14.49 -56.53 -9.98
N SER A 17 14.15 -57.81 -9.78
CA SER A 17 12.79 -58.20 -9.39
C SER A 17 12.45 -57.83 -7.95
N PHE A 18 13.41 -57.82 -7.02
CA PHE A 18 13.24 -57.30 -5.66
C PHE A 18 13.13 -55.77 -5.64
N SER A 19 13.91 -55.05 -6.44
CA SER A 19 13.79 -53.60 -6.64
C SER A 19 12.49 -53.23 -7.35
N PHE A 20 12.02 -54.05 -8.29
CA PHE A 20 10.75 -53.89 -8.98
C PHE A 20 9.57 -54.22 -8.05
N LEU A 21 9.71 -55.23 -7.19
CA LEU A 21 8.76 -55.53 -6.10
C LEU A 21 8.73 -54.41 -5.06
N LEU A 22 9.88 -53.84 -4.68
CA LEU A 22 9.95 -52.69 -3.76
C LEU A 22 9.29 -51.44 -4.35
N ASN A 23 9.45 -51.19 -5.65
CA ASN A 23 8.74 -50.10 -6.35
C ASN A 23 7.23 -50.37 -6.51
N LEU A 24 6.79 -51.63 -6.41
CA LEU A 24 5.37 -52.02 -6.41
C LEU A 24 4.74 -52.01 -5.01
N ILE A 25 5.50 -51.72 -3.94
CA ILE A 25 5.05 -51.82 -2.54
C ILE A 25 5.07 -50.47 -1.80
N ASN A 26 5.63 -49.41 -2.40
CA ASN A 26 5.75 -48.13 -1.70
C ASN A 26 4.49 -47.28 -1.86
N ALA A 27 3.57 -47.38 -0.90
CA ALA A 27 2.47 -46.44 -0.75
C ALA A 27 3.00 -45.01 -0.57
N ILE A 28 2.35 -44.04 -1.22
CA ILE A 28 2.67 -42.62 -1.08
C ILE A 28 2.19 -42.18 0.31
N ASN A 29 3.12 -41.74 1.15
CA ASN A 29 2.79 -41.18 2.46
C ASN A 29 2.54 -39.68 2.32
N ILE A 30 1.35 -39.25 2.74
CA ILE A 30 0.96 -37.85 2.83
C ILE A 30 0.86 -37.47 4.30
N ASN A 31 1.50 -36.37 4.69
CA ASN A 31 1.48 -35.91 6.08
C ASN A 31 0.64 -34.64 6.18
N ILE A 32 -0.40 -34.67 7.01
CA ILE A 32 -1.24 -33.53 7.33
C ILE A 32 -0.96 -33.04 8.76
N ILE A 33 -0.92 -31.72 8.94
CA ILE A 33 -0.80 -31.09 10.25
C ILE A 33 -2.04 -30.27 10.60
N ALA A 34 -2.48 -30.39 11.86
CA ALA A 34 -3.65 -29.69 12.38
C ALA A 34 -3.51 -29.30 13.86
N ASN A 35 -4.24 -28.26 14.29
CA ASN A 35 -4.31 -27.82 15.67
C ASN A 35 -5.37 -28.60 16.46
N SER A 36 -5.00 -29.32 17.52
CA SER A 36 -6.00 -29.96 18.38
C SER A 36 -6.46 -29.11 19.55
N LEU A 37 -5.82 -27.96 19.81
CA LEU A 37 -6.15 -27.09 20.95
C LEU A 37 -7.59 -26.54 20.86
N ASP A 38 -8.13 -26.41 19.65
CA ASP A 38 -9.48 -25.88 19.40
C ASP A 38 -10.57 -26.95 19.53
N GLY A 39 -10.24 -28.15 20.04
CA GLY A 39 -11.20 -29.22 20.30
C GLY A 39 -11.58 -30.09 19.10
N PHE A 40 -10.91 -29.94 17.94
CA PHE A 40 -11.22 -30.68 16.71
C PHE A 40 -10.33 -31.91 16.46
N GLY A 41 -9.49 -32.32 17.42
CA GLY A 41 -8.59 -33.46 17.26
C GLY A 41 -9.30 -34.77 16.87
N ASP A 42 -10.47 -35.02 17.45
CA ASP A 42 -11.29 -36.21 17.14
C ASP A 42 -11.84 -36.16 15.70
N LEU A 43 -12.22 -34.97 15.21
CA LEU A 43 -12.65 -34.78 13.82
C LEU A 43 -11.53 -35.10 12.84
N TYR A 44 -10.34 -34.54 13.06
CA TYR A 44 -9.21 -34.77 12.18
C TYR A 44 -8.78 -36.24 12.16
N THR A 45 -8.84 -36.90 13.31
CA THR A 45 -8.55 -38.33 13.43
C THR A 45 -9.58 -39.14 12.64
N GLU A 46 -10.87 -38.82 12.78
CA GLU A 46 -11.94 -39.53 12.07
C GLU A 46 -11.81 -39.41 10.55
N ILE A 47 -11.68 -38.19 10.01
CA ILE A 47 -11.59 -37.99 8.54
C ILE A 47 -10.34 -38.66 7.98
N THR A 48 -9.24 -38.68 8.73
CA THR A 48 -8.00 -39.36 8.34
C THR A 48 -8.19 -40.87 8.26
N ASN A 49 -8.83 -41.46 9.27
CA ASN A 49 -9.14 -42.90 9.28
C ASN A 49 -10.09 -43.29 8.15
N GLU A 50 -11.13 -42.48 7.91
CA GLU A 50 -12.08 -42.71 6.82
C GLU A 50 -11.39 -42.60 5.45
N PHE A 51 -10.45 -41.67 5.28
CA PHE A 51 -9.67 -41.59 4.05
C PHE A 51 -8.76 -42.81 3.86
N ASN A 52 -8.05 -43.24 4.89
CA ASN A 52 -7.16 -44.40 4.78
C ASN A 52 -7.93 -45.68 4.44
N LYS A 53 -9.11 -45.87 5.04
CA LYS A 53 -10.01 -46.96 4.68
C LYS A 53 -10.49 -46.86 3.22
N TYR A 54 -10.89 -45.66 2.78
CA TYR A 54 -11.27 -45.41 1.39
C TYR A 54 -10.11 -45.69 0.42
N SER A 55 -8.89 -45.30 0.79
CA SER A 55 -7.67 -45.54 0.02
C SER A 55 -7.39 -47.03 -0.17
N ASP A 56 -7.52 -47.81 0.90
CA ASP A 56 -7.40 -49.27 0.86
C ASP A 56 -8.49 -49.91 -0.02
N ASP A 57 -9.75 -49.49 0.15
CA ASP A 57 -10.89 -50.01 -0.61
C ASP A 57 -10.78 -49.72 -2.12
N GLN A 58 -10.22 -48.56 -2.48
CA GLN A 58 -10.02 -48.15 -3.87
C GLN A 58 -8.63 -48.53 -4.44
N ASN A 59 -7.76 -49.16 -3.64
CA ASN A 59 -6.36 -49.45 -3.99
C ASN A 59 -5.62 -48.20 -4.54
N LEU A 60 -5.71 -47.08 -3.84
CA LEU A 60 -5.06 -45.83 -4.26
C LEU A 60 -3.56 -45.81 -3.94
N ASP A 61 -3.08 -46.72 -3.09
CA ASP A 61 -1.72 -46.75 -2.57
C ASP A 61 -1.30 -45.42 -1.92
N ILE A 62 -2.24 -44.73 -1.25
CA ILE A 62 -1.99 -43.49 -0.51
C ILE A 62 -2.24 -43.75 0.98
N HIS A 63 -1.31 -43.38 1.85
CA HIS A 63 -1.48 -43.40 3.29
C HIS A 63 -1.38 -41.99 3.87
N LEU A 64 -2.41 -41.55 4.59
CA LEU A 64 -2.49 -40.24 5.22
C LEU A 64 -2.12 -40.34 6.70
N ASN A 65 -1.06 -39.64 7.09
CA ASN A 65 -0.59 -39.50 8.47
C ASN A 65 -1.02 -38.16 9.05
N LEU A 66 -1.63 -38.17 10.23
CA LEU A 66 -2.04 -36.97 10.96
C LEU A 66 -1.07 -36.66 12.10
N ASP A 67 -0.47 -35.47 12.05
CA ASP A 67 0.23 -34.85 13.17
C ASP A 67 -0.67 -33.79 13.83
N LEU A 68 -0.89 -33.93 15.13
CA LEU A 68 -1.64 -32.96 15.94
C LEU A 68 -0.70 -32.09 16.78
N PHE A 69 -0.89 -30.78 16.69
CA PHE A 69 -0.37 -29.84 17.67
C PHE A 69 -1.22 -29.94 18.94
N THR A 70 -0.60 -30.40 20.03
CA THR A 70 -1.23 -30.61 21.34
C THR A 70 -0.46 -29.84 22.42
N GLU A 71 -1.08 -29.57 23.57
CA GLU A 71 -0.42 -28.94 24.73
C GLU A 71 0.87 -29.66 25.16
N LYS A 72 0.97 -30.97 24.93
CA LYS A 72 2.14 -31.79 25.29
C LYS A 72 3.33 -31.58 24.36
N ASN A 73 3.09 -31.08 23.15
CA ASN A 73 4.09 -30.94 22.10
C ASN A 73 4.54 -29.47 21.90
N ILE A 74 4.00 -28.53 22.67
CA ILE A 74 4.26 -27.09 22.56
C ILE A 74 5.00 -26.58 23.81
N THR A 75 5.99 -25.72 23.63
CA THR A 75 6.60 -24.94 24.73
C THR A 75 5.75 -23.72 25.04
N TYR A 76 5.45 -23.44 26.32
CA TYR A 76 4.56 -22.36 26.80
C TYR A 76 4.81 -20.96 26.18
N GLU A 77 6.00 -20.65 25.66
CA GLU A 77 6.32 -19.39 24.97
C GLU A 77 5.82 -19.33 23.51
N ASN A 78 5.29 -20.43 22.96
CA ASN A 78 5.04 -20.65 21.53
C ASN A 78 3.59 -21.11 21.24
N ASN A 79 2.61 -20.58 21.99
CA ASN A 79 1.21 -21.06 21.96
C ASN A 79 0.38 -20.59 20.75
N ASP A 80 0.98 -19.85 19.83
CA ASP A 80 0.33 -19.38 18.60
C ASP A 80 0.54 -20.41 17.48
N TYR A 81 -0.51 -21.18 17.19
CA TYR A 81 -0.49 -22.19 16.13
C TYR A 81 -0.19 -21.58 14.77
N SER A 82 -0.78 -20.42 14.44
CA SER A 82 -0.58 -19.76 13.14
C SER A 82 0.87 -19.35 12.93
N LEU A 83 1.53 -18.78 13.94
CA LEU A 83 2.96 -18.47 13.90
C LEU A 83 3.82 -19.73 13.70
N ASN A 84 3.48 -20.84 14.37
CA ASN A 84 4.22 -22.10 14.18
C ASN A 84 4.07 -22.65 12.76
N ILE A 85 2.88 -22.57 12.18
CA ILE A 85 2.62 -22.99 10.79
C ILE A 85 3.38 -22.08 9.82
N GLU A 86 3.38 -20.77 10.03
CA GLU A 86 4.15 -19.83 9.23
C GLU A 86 5.64 -20.17 9.23
N ILE A 87 6.23 -20.43 10.40
CA ILE A 87 7.64 -20.82 10.53
C ILE A 87 7.94 -22.12 9.78
N LEU A 88 7.01 -23.08 9.78
CA LEU A 88 7.16 -24.34 9.04
C LEU A 88 7.13 -24.11 7.53
N LEU A 89 6.21 -23.27 7.05
CA LEU A 89 6.07 -22.89 5.64
C LEU A 89 7.31 -22.11 5.16
N GLU A 90 7.78 -21.13 5.94
CA GLU A 90 8.96 -20.30 5.63
C GLU A 90 10.26 -21.11 5.56
N LYS A 91 10.46 -22.01 6.51
CA LYS A 91 11.66 -22.86 6.55
C LYS A 91 11.69 -23.89 5.42
N LYS A 92 10.59 -24.03 4.67
CA LYS A 92 10.42 -25.03 3.60
C LYS A 92 10.80 -26.42 4.06
N VAL A 93 10.36 -26.78 5.26
CA VAL A 93 10.62 -28.12 5.77
C VAL A 93 9.64 -29.04 5.06
N ASN A 94 10.14 -29.89 4.17
CA ASN A 94 9.34 -30.91 3.43
C ASN A 94 8.85 -32.05 4.35
N LYS A 95 8.34 -31.71 5.53
CA LYS A 95 7.77 -32.65 6.50
C LYS A 95 6.27 -32.86 6.26
N TYR A 96 5.56 -31.82 5.83
CA TYR A 96 4.11 -31.81 5.70
C TYR A 96 3.69 -31.43 4.29
N ASP A 97 2.68 -32.13 3.78
CA ASP A 97 2.09 -31.90 2.45
C ASP A 97 0.80 -31.07 2.55
N LEU A 98 0.04 -31.29 3.63
CA LEU A 98 -1.26 -30.67 3.89
C LEU A 98 -1.25 -29.89 5.21
N PHE A 99 -1.87 -28.72 5.20
CA PHE A 99 -1.94 -27.82 6.35
C PHE A 99 -3.39 -27.45 6.61
N ILE A 100 -3.85 -27.63 7.87
CA ILE A 100 -5.13 -27.09 8.33
C ILE A 100 -4.88 -25.75 9.03
N PHE A 101 -5.60 -24.71 8.63
CA PHE A 101 -5.44 -23.34 9.17
C PHE A 101 -6.74 -22.53 9.09
N GLU A 102 -6.87 -21.47 9.88
CA GLU A 102 -8.04 -20.58 9.82
C GLU A 102 -8.07 -19.77 8.51
N SER A 103 -9.25 -19.54 7.96
CA SER A 103 -9.44 -18.78 6.71
C SER A 103 -8.80 -17.39 6.71
N GLU A 104 -8.61 -16.79 7.88
CA GLU A 104 -7.98 -15.48 8.03
C GLU A 104 -6.51 -15.48 7.58
N GLU A 105 -5.86 -16.64 7.64
CA GLU A 105 -4.46 -16.83 7.29
C GLU A 105 -4.20 -16.99 5.79
N ILE A 106 -5.26 -17.09 4.97
CA ILE A 106 -5.14 -17.42 3.55
C ILE A 106 -4.23 -16.44 2.80
N ARG A 107 -4.28 -15.15 3.15
CA ARG A 107 -3.43 -14.11 2.56
C ARG A 107 -1.96 -14.34 2.90
N ARG A 108 -1.67 -14.60 4.17
CA ARG A 108 -0.31 -14.86 4.68
C ARG A 108 0.27 -16.14 4.10
N PHE A 109 -0.53 -17.20 4.00
CA PHE A 109 -0.04 -18.51 3.58
C PHE A 109 -0.07 -18.76 2.07
N SER A 110 -0.85 -18.00 1.29
CA SER A 110 -1.02 -18.23 -0.16
C SER A 110 0.28 -18.35 -0.96
N SER A 111 1.34 -17.62 -0.59
CA SER A 111 2.65 -17.68 -1.27
C SER A 111 3.40 -19.00 -1.06
N TYR A 112 3.01 -19.78 -0.05
CA TYR A 112 3.56 -21.09 0.30
C TYR A 112 2.64 -22.25 -0.11
N LEU A 113 1.45 -21.96 -0.63
CA LEU A 113 0.44 -22.96 -0.97
C LEU A 113 0.28 -23.10 -2.49
N HIS A 114 -0.07 -24.30 -2.94
CA HIS A 114 -0.41 -24.55 -4.34
C HIS A 114 -1.78 -23.96 -4.67
N SER A 115 -1.90 -23.32 -5.84
CA SER A 115 -3.20 -22.96 -6.39
C SER A 115 -4.00 -24.21 -6.75
N LEU A 116 -5.26 -24.24 -6.33
CA LEU A 116 -6.16 -25.38 -6.48
C LEU A 116 -7.08 -25.27 -7.71
N ASN A 117 -7.13 -24.09 -8.35
CA ASN A 117 -8.06 -23.78 -9.44
C ASN A 117 -8.04 -24.80 -10.58
N ASP A 118 -6.85 -25.24 -11.00
CA ASP A 118 -6.69 -26.14 -12.15
C ASP A 118 -6.90 -27.63 -11.79
N LYS A 119 -6.85 -27.97 -10.49
CA LYS A 119 -6.84 -29.37 -10.00
C LYS A 119 -8.16 -29.78 -9.34
N LEU A 120 -8.93 -28.82 -8.82
CA LEU A 120 -10.16 -29.03 -8.04
C LEU A 120 -11.34 -28.18 -8.54
N SER A 121 -11.39 -27.89 -9.85
CA SER A 121 -12.40 -26.98 -10.41
C SER A 121 -13.84 -27.45 -10.20
N GLU A 122 -14.11 -28.76 -10.31
CA GLU A 122 -15.44 -29.33 -10.06
C GLU A 122 -15.85 -29.18 -8.60
N GLU A 123 -14.96 -29.54 -7.68
CA GLU A 123 -15.19 -29.41 -6.25
C GLU A 123 -15.39 -27.93 -5.90
N ILE A 124 -14.46 -27.05 -6.28
CA ILE A 124 -14.56 -25.60 -6.05
C ILE A 124 -15.92 -25.05 -6.48
N ASN A 125 -16.44 -25.46 -7.64
CA ASN A 125 -17.75 -25.00 -8.12
C ASN A 125 -18.91 -25.38 -7.20
N LEU A 126 -18.84 -26.53 -6.51
CA LEU A 126 -19.85 -26.94 -5.53
C LEU A 126 -19.83 -26.08 -4.26
N TYR A 127 -18.68 -25.51 -3.92
CA TYR A 127 -18.46 -24.68 -2.72
C TYR A 127 -18.47 -23.17 -3.01
N SER A 128 -18.46 -22.75 -4.28
CA SER A 128 -18.30 -21.35 -4.71
C SER A 128 -19.57 -20.51 -4.56
N SER A 129 -19.98 -20.26 -3.32
CA SER A 129 -20.91 -19.17 -3.01
C SER A 129 -20.16 -17.87 -2.73
N ASN A 130 -20.79 -16.71 -2.97
CA ASN A 130 -20.18 -15.39 -2.76
C ASN A 130 -19.58 -15.20 -1.36
N GLU A 131 -20.16 -15.83 -0.33
CA GLU A 131 -19.69 -15.79 1.05
C GLU A 131 -18.46 -16.69 1.27
N ILE A 132 -18.43 -17.85 0.62
CA ILE A 132 -17.42 -18.89 0.86
C ILE A 132 -16.14 -18.64 0.04
N ILE A 133 -16.24 -18.07 -1.15
CA ILE A 133 -15.08 -17.80 -2.03
C ILE A 133 -13.97 -17.06 -1.26
N LYS A 134 -14.36 -16.01 -0.54
CA LYS A 134 -13.42 -15.17 0.22
C LYS A 134 -12.69 -15.90 1.35
N LEU A 135 -13.23 -17.03 1.83
CA LEU A 135 -12.59 -17.81 2.90
C LEU A 135 -11.36 -18.56 2.39
N GLY A 136 -11.32 -18.93 1.11
CA GLY A 136 -10.27 -19.79 0.54
C GLY A 136 -9.44 -19.17 -0.56
N THR A 137 -9.75 -17.94 -0.99
CA THR A 137 -9.06 -17.28 -2.10
C THR A 137 -8.16 -16.11 -1.71
N ASN A 138 -7.05 -15.97 -2.44
CA ASN A 138 -6.26 -14.73 -2.51
C ASN A 138 -6.04 -14.37 -3.99
N ASP A 139 -6.15 -13.09 -4.37
CA ASP A 139 -6.05 -12.63 -5.77
C ASP A 139 -6.88 -13.48 -6.77
N GLU A 140 -8.13 -13.82 -6.40
CA GLU A 140 -9.06 -14.66 -7.19
C GLU A 140 -8.62 -16.13 -7.40
N GLN A 141 -7.55 -16.58 -6.74
CA GLN A 141 -7.08 -17.96 -6.77
C GLN A 141 -7.34 -18.68 -5.44
N TRP A 142 -7.76 -19.94 -5.51
CA TRP A 142 -7.99 -20.80 -4.36
C TRP A 142 -6.68 -21.40 -3.87
N PHE A 143 -6.36 -21.16 -2.59
CA PHE A 143 -5.18 -21.71 -1.92
C PHE A 143 -5.55 -22.64 -0.75
N GLY A 144 -6.80 -22.62 -0.31
CA GLY A 144 -7.30 -23.53 0.71
C GLY A 144 -8.79 -23.76 0.57
N LEU A 145 -9.25 -24.97 0.88
CA LEU A 145 -10.67 -25.34 0.84
C LEU A 145 -11.26 -25.44 2.25
N PRO A 146 -12.42 -24.82 2.52
CA PRO A 146 -13.03 -24.85 3.83
C PRO A 146 -13.56 -26.25 4.14
N LEU A 147 -13.12 -26.83 5.26
CA LEU A 147 -13.59 -28.11 5.77
C LEU A 147 -14.96 -27.98 6.44
N PHE A 148 -15.12 -26.94 7.28
CA PHE A 148 -16.39 -26.56 7.91
C PHE A 148 -16.42 -25.05 8.24
N LEU A 149 -17.62 -24.52 8.45
CA LEU A 149 -17.88 -23.12 8.73
C LEU A 149 -18.03 -22.86 10.23
N GLN A 150 -17.42 -21.77 10.68
CA GLN A 150 -17.55 -21.24 12.03
C GLN A 150 -18.20 -19.86 11.98
N PHE A 151 -19.24 -19.69 12.79
CA PHE A 151 -19.94 -18.42 12.92
C PHE A 151 -20.60 -18.32 14.29
N LYS A 152 -20.80 -17.11 14.80
CA LYS A 152 -21.40 -16.91 16.12
C LYS A 152 -22.92 -16.94 16.09
N LEU A 153 -23.51 -17.46 17.17
CA LEU A 153 -24.94 -17.60 17.38
C LEU A 153 -25.34 -17.06 18.75
N LEU A 154 -26.61 -16.67 18.88
CA LEU A 154 -27.21 -16.34 20.15
C LEU A 154 -27.70 -17.62 20.84
N TYR A 155 -27.10 -17.90 22.00
CA TYR A 155 -27.51 -18.94 22.93
C TYR A 155 -28.47 -18.34 23.96
N SER A 156 -29.74 -18.75 23.93
CA SER A 156 -30.79 -18.23 24.83
C SER A 156 -31.26 -19.29 25.81
N ASN A 157 -31.18 -19.03 27.11
CA ASN A 157 -31.49 -20.01 28.16
C ASN A 157 -32.97 -20.44 28.12
N LYS A 158 -33.23 -21.70 27.75
CA LYS A 158 -34.60 -22.19 27.51
C LYS A 158 -35.47 -22.08 28.76
N LYS A 159 -34.94 -22.55 29.88
CA LYS A 159 -35.65 -22.63 31.15
C LYS A 159 -36.06 -21.24 31.65
N LEU A 160 -35.16 -20.27 31.53
CA LEU A 160 -35.45 -18.89 31.93
C LEU A 160 -36.46 -18.24 30.99
N LEU A 161 -36.29 -18.35 29.67
CA LEU A 161 -37.27 -17.78 28.72
C LEU A 161 -38.67 -18.37 28.91
N GLU A 162 -38.79 -19.69 29.10
CA GLU A 162 -40.07 -20.35 29.33
C GLU A 162 -40.71 -19.93 30.66
N LYS A 163 -39.91 -19.83 31.75
CA LYS A 163 -40.38 -19.38 33.07
C LYS A 163 -41.04 -18.00 33.02
N TYR A 164 -40.49 -17.08 32.22
CA TYR A 164 -40.99 -15.71 32.09
C TYR A 164 -41.87 -15.49 30.85
N GLY A 165 -42.20 -16.55 30.09
CA GLY A 165 -43.03 -16.45 28.88
C GLY A 165 -42.42 -15.57 27.78
N LYS A 166 -41.09 -15.56 27.67
CA LYS A 166 -40.33 -14.71 26.74
C LYS A 166 -40.00 -15.46 25.45
N LYS A 167 -39.97 -14.73 24.34
CA LYS A 167 -39.51 -15.24 23.04
C LYS A 167 -38.01 -15.01 22.90
N ILE A 168 -37.40 -15.75 21.98
CA ILE A 168 -36.02 -15.47 21.55
C ILE A 168 -35.98 -14.06 20.93
N PRO A 169 -35.11 -13.16 21.40
CA PRO A 169 -35.08 -11.78 20.92
C PRO A 169 -34.51 -11.68 19.50
N THR A 170 -35.16 -10.89 18.66
CA THR A 170 -34.67 -10.55 17.30
C THR A 170 -34.11 -9.13 17.22
N LYS A 171 -34.33 -8.31 18.25
CA LYS A 171 -33.78 -6.95 18.40
C LYS A 171 -32.95 -6.81 19.66
N TRP A 172 -31.91 -5.96 19.60
CA TRP A 172 -31.06 -5.68 20.77
C TRP A 172 -31.85 -5.11 21.94
N ASP A 173 -32.83 -4.25 21.68
CA ASP A 173 -33.67 -3.67 22.73
C ASP A 173 -34.54 -4.73 23.45
N ASP A 174 -35.05 -5.72 22.71
CA ASP A 174 -35.83 -6.83 23.28
C ASP A 174 -34.96 -7.76 24.11
N LEU A 175 -33.71 -8.03 23.65
CA LEU A 175 -32.72 -8.80 24.40
C LEU A 175 -32.42 -8.11 25.74
N ILE A 176 -32.13 -6.81 25.71
CA ILE A 176 -31.80 -6.03 26.91
C ILE A 176 -32.99 -5.98 27.87
N ALA A 177 -34.20 -5.69 27.38
CA ALA A 177 -35.40 -5.64 28.20
C ALA A 177 -35.70 -7.01 28.86
N THR A 178 -35.56 -8.09 28.10
CA THR A 178 -35.77 -9.45 28.59
C THR A 178 -34.72 -9.83 29.63
N ALA A 179 -33.44 -9.55 29.37
CA ALA A 179 -32.36 -9.85 30.31
C ALA A 179 -32.54 -9.08 31.62
N LYS A 180 -32.89 -7.79 31.57
CA LYS A 180 -33.19 -6.98 32.77
C LYS A 180 -34.30 -7.59 33.61
N GLU A 181 -35.43 -7.90 32.99
CA GLU A 181 -36.58 -8.45 33.70
C GLU A 181 -36.24 -9.78 34.39
N ILE A 182 -35.49 -10.66 33.72
CA ILE A 182 -35.09 -11.94 34.32
C ILE A 182 -34.09 -11.69 35.46
N LEU A 183 -33.07 -10.86 35.27
CA LEU A 183 -32.09 -10.54 36.32
C LEU A 183 -32.73 -9.92 37.57
N GLU A 184 -33.71 -9.03 37.40
CA GLU A 184 -34.41 -8.39 38.52
C GLU A 184 -35.31 -9.35 39.31
N ASN A 185 -35.75 -10.45 38.69
CA ASN A 185 -36.70 -11.39 39.28
C ASN A 185 -36.08 -12.75 39.66
N GLU A 186 -34.81 -13.01 39.32
CA GLU A 186 -34.08 -14.21 39.72
C GLU A 186 -33.25 -13.94 40.99
N ASP A 187 -33.39 -14.80 41.99
CA ASP A 187 -32.58 -14.76 43.22
C ASP A 187 -31.26 -15.51 43.01
N ASN A 188 -30.50 -15.10 41.97
CA ASN A 188 -29.19 -15.66 41.64
C ASN A 188 -28.20 -14.54 41.29
N ASN A 189 -27.33 -14.22 42.25
CA ASN A 189 -26.31 -13.18 42.08
C ASN A 189 -25.21 -13.53 41.07
N GLU A 190 -25.09 -14.81 40.68
CA GLU A 190 -24.13 -15.28 39.68
C GLU A 190 -24.71 -15.31 38.26
N LEU A 191 -26.00 -15.01 38.08
CA LEU A 191 -26.65 -15.04 36.78
C LEU A 191 -26.18 -13.86 35.92
N VAL A 192 -25.67 -14.17 34.73
CA VAL A 192 -25.24 -13.19 33.73
C VAL A 192 -26.37 -12.90 32.76
N GLY A 193 -26.67 -11.62 32.49
CA GLY A 193 -27.70 -11.24 31.53
C GLY A 193 -27.28 -11.43 30.08
N TYR A 194 -26.10 -10.93 29.73
CA TYR A 194 -25.53 -11.12 28.40
C TYR A 194 -24.01 -11.28 28.46
N ASP A 195 -23.50 -12.30 27.81
CA ASP A 195 -22.09 -12.43 27.47
C ASP A 195 -21.87 -12.14 25.98
N GLY A 196 -21.02 -11.16 25.70
CA GLY A 196 -20.77 -10.64 24.37
C GLY A 196 -19.48 -11.10 23.70
N SER A 197 -18.58 -11.79 24.42
CA SER A 197 -17.25 -12.17 23.91
C SER A 197 -16.44 -10.94 23.45
N PHE A 198 -16.07 -10.06 24.39
CA PHE A 198 -15.23 -8.86 24.14
C PHE A 198 -13.94 -8.81 24.99
N PRO A 199 -13.15 -9.90 25.05
CA PRO A 199 -11.91 -9.91 25.81
C PRO A 199 -10.95 -8.80 25.34
N PRO A 200 -10.03 -8.32 26.18
CA PRO A 200 -9.08 -7.26 25.83
C PRO A 200 -7.94 -7.77 24.94
N ASN A 201 -8.24 -8.61 23.95
CA ASN A 201 -7.34 -9.20 22.96
C ASN A 201 -7.95 -9.12 21.54
N GLU A 202 -7.36 -9.81 20.57
CA GLU A 202 -7.77 -9.77 19.17
C GLU A 202 -9.16 -10.37 18.89
N GLU A 203 -9.67 -11.27 19.73
CA GLU A 203 -10.97 -11.93 19.54
C GLU A 203 -12.13 -10.91 19.58
N ALA A 204 -11.95 -9.79 20.30
CA ALA A 204 -12.93 -8.71 20.35
C ALA A 204 -13.14 -8.02 18.98
N ILE A 205 -12.22 -8.18 18.01
CA ILE A 205 -12.36 -7.63 16.66
C ILE A 205 -13.59 -8.21 15.97
N ASP A 206 -13.77 -9.52 16.06
CA ASP A 206 -14.85 -10.25 15.38
C ASP A 206 -16.20 -9.82 15.95
N SER A 207 -16.33 -9.84 17.28
CA SER A 207 -17.52 -9.39 18.00
C SER A 207 -17.82 -7.90 17.75
N PHE A 208 -16.79 -7.06 17.65
CA PHE A 208 -16.97 -5.63 17.35
C PHE A 208 -17.57 -5.41 15.97
N TYR A 209 -16.97 -5.99 14.93
CA TYR A 209 -17.49 -5.80 13.58
C TYR A 209 -18.86 -6.45 13.39
N GLU A 210 -19.10 -7.58 14.05
CA GLU A 210 -20.42 -8.24 14.10
C GLU A 210 -21.48 -7.32 14.71
N PHE A 211 -21.18 -6.69 15.84
CA PHE A 211 -22.07 -5.74 16.49
C PHE A 211 -22.29 -4.47 15.65
N ILE A 212 -21.23 -3.91 15.03
CA ILE A 212 -21.37 -2.77 14.11
C ILE A 212 -22.27 -3.15 12.91
N TYR A 213 -22.10 -4.35 12.35
CA TYR A 213 -22.87 -4.82 11.21
C TYR A 213 -24.36 -5.00 11.51
N SER A 214 -24.74 -5.26 12.76
CA SER A 214 -26.15 -5.40 13.17
C SER A 214 -26.91 -4.06 13.16
N PHE A 215 -26.23 -2.92 13.03
CA PHE A 215 -26.80 -1.57 13.03
C PHE A 215 -26.93 -0.95 11.63
N ARG A 216 -26.80 -1.76 10.58
CA ARG A 216 -27.04 -1.33 9.20
C ARG A 216 -28.50 -0.95 8.95
N ASP A 217 -28.76 -0.19 7.88
CA ASP A 217 -30.10 0.32 7.57
C ASP A 217 -31.06 -0.77 7.05
N SER A 218 -30.54 -1.80 6.37
CA SER A 218 -31.31 -2.91 5.81
C SER A 218 -30.47 -4.18 5.70
N LYS A 219 -31.09 -5.34 5.45
CA LYS A 219 -30.40 -6.63 5.35
C LYS A 219 -29.27 -6.60 4.30
N GLU A 220 -29.50 -5.93 3.17
CA GLU A 220 -28.59 -5.81 2.03
C GLU A 220 -27.57 -4.67 2.16
N SER A 221 -27.71 -3.81 3.17
CA SER A 221 -26.78 -2.69 3.39
C SER A 221 -25.37 -3.22 3.73
N PRO A 222 -24.31 -2.53 3.27
CA PRO A 222 -22.96 -2.85 3.69
C PRO A 222 -22.77 -2.55 5.19
N ILE A 223 -21.61 -2.95 5.72
CA ILE A 223 -21.22 -2.57 7.07
C ILE A 223 -21.24 -1.04 7.22
N PRO A 224 -21.83 -0.49 8.30
CA PRO A 224 -21.79 0.93 8.56
C PRO A 224 -20.36 1.45 8.55
N GLU A 225 -20.11 2.56 7.86
CA GLU A 225 -18.84 3.25 7.99
C GLU A 225 -18.62 3.61 9.47
N LEU A 226 -17.42 3.37 10.00
CA LEU A 226 -17.13 3.62 11.42
C LEU A 226 -17.37 5.08 11.83
N THR A 227 -17.30 6.02 10.90
CA THR A 227 -17.60 7.45 11.15
C THR A 227 -19.09 7.81 11.00
N SER A 228 -19.95 6.86 10.67
CA SER A 228 -21.39 7.07 10.44
C SER A 228 -22.18 7.18 11.74
N LYS A 229 -23.41 7.71 11.64
CA LYS A 229 -24.34 7.76 12.77
C LYS A 229 -24.71 6.36 13.28
N ASN A 230 -24.86 5.39 12.38
CA ASN A 230 -25.21 4.02 12.74
C ASN A 230 -24.11 3.33 13.55
N ALA A 231 -22.84 3.55 13.19
CA ALA A 231 -21.71 3.02 13.97
C ALA A 231 -21.62 3.67 15.36
N ILE A 232 -21.88 4.98 15.47
CA ILE A 232 -21.94 5.67 16.77
C ILE A 232 -23.08 5.09 17.62
N GLU A 233 -24.27 4.93 17.04
CA GLU A 233 -25.43 4.35 17.73
C GLU A 233 -25.18 2.90 18.18
N ALA A 234 -24.52 2.10 17.34
CA ALA A 234 -24.11 0.74 17.69
C ALA A 234 -23.20 0.75 18.91
N LEU A 235 -22.13 1.54 18.88
CA LEU A 235 -21.15 1.53 19.95
C LEU A 235 -21.70 2.12 21.27
N ASP A 236 -22.58 3.12 21.19
CA ASP A 236 -23.34 3.62 22.34
C ASP A 236 -24.28 2.53 22.91
N LYS A 237 -24.97 1.76 22.05
CA LYS A 237 -25.83 0.65 22.47
C LYS A 237 -25.02 -0.47 23.11
N LEU A 238 -23.83 -0.79 22.59
CA LEU A 238 -22.95 -1.81 23.15
C LEU A 238 -22.56 -1.44 24.59
N LYS A 239 -22.18 -0.18 24.81
CA LYS A 239 -21.87 0.33 26.16
C LYS A 239 -23.09 0.27 27.08
N TYR A 240 -24.25 0.69 26.59
CA TYR A 240 -25.51 0.57 27.33
C TYR A 240 -25.82 -0.88 27.71
N LEU A 241 -25.68 -1.82 26.78
CA LEU A 241 -25.91 -3.25 27.01
C LEU A 241 -24.95 -3.79 28.08
N LYS A 242 -23.65 -3.48 27.99
CA LYS A 242 -22.66 -3.87 29.01
C LYS A 242 -23.03 -3.33 30.39
N ASP A 243 -23.38 -2.05 30.48
CA ASP A 243 -23.65 -1.36 31.76
C ASP A 243 -24.96 -1.81 32.42
N ASN A 244 -25.88 -2.44 31.68
CA ASN A 244 -27.23 -2.71 32.14
C ASN A 244 -27.58 -4.19 32.31
N VAL A 245 -26.95 -5.08 31.54
CA VAL A 245 -27.26 -6.53 31.56
C VAL A 245 -26.02 -7.40 31.65
N SER A 246 -24.85 -6.80 31.90
CA SER A 246 -23.59 -7.52 32.04
C SER A 246 -22.67 -6.80 33.03
N SER A 247 -21.38 -7.13 33.03
CA SER A 247 -20.35 -6.46 33.83
C SER A 247 -19.05 -6.32 33.05
N ASN A 248 -18.12 -5.50 33.57
CA ASN A 248 -16.78 -5.38 33.01
C ASN A 248 -16.03 -6.72 33.01
N ASP A 249 -16.21 -7.54 34.05
CA ASP A 249 -15.52 -8.82 34.20
C ASP A 249 -16.05 -9.85 33.20
N ILE A 250 -17.37 -9.88 32.98
CA ILE A 250 -17.99 -10.76 31.97
C ILE A 250 -17.54 -10.36 30.57
N PHE A 251 -17.58 -9.07 30.24
CA PHE A 251 -17.17 -8.62 28.91
C PHE A 251 -15.69 -8.86 28.63
N GLN A 252 -14.82 -8.79 29.64
CA GLN A 252 -13.39 -9.08 29.51
C GLN A 252 -13.04 -10.57 29.55
N SER A 253 -14.02 -11.42 29.84
CA SER A 253 -13.78 -12.84 30.02
C SER A 253 -13.32 -13.52 28.73
N ASP A 254 -12.48 -14.55 28.90
CA ASP A 254 -11.95 -15.33 27.80
C ASP A 254 -12.93 -16.43 27.35
N ASP A 255 -12.60 -17.08 26.24
CA ASP A 255 -13.41 -18.16 25.69
C ASP A 255 -13.60 -19.33 26.68
N SER A 256 -12.61 -19.63 27.54
CA SER A 256 -12.74 -20.69 28.54
C SER A 256 -13.83 -20.36 29.57
N TYR A 257 -13.92 -19.11 29.99
CA TYR A 257 -14.96 -18.67 30.92
C TYR A 257 -16.34 -18.64 30.26
N ASN A 258 -16.45 -18.21 28.99
CA ASN A 258 -17.71 -18.25 28.25
C ASN A 258 -18.24 -19.69 28.10
N VAL A 259 -17.36 -20.64 27.77
CA VAL A 259 -17.71 -22.08 27.77
C VAL A 259 -18.22 -22.52 29.14
N HIS A 260 -17.59 -22.10 30.23
CA HIS A 260 -18.04 -22.43 31.58
C HIS A 260 -19.43 -21.84 31.90
N LEU A 261 -19.71 -20.60 31.47
CA LEU A 261 -21.05 -19.99 31.61
C LEU A 261 -22.12 -20.76 30.83
N LEU A 262 -21.81 -21.19 29.61
CA LEU A 262 -22.69 -22.01 28.80
C LEU A 262 -22.91 -23.39 29.45
N GLU A 263 -21.87 -24.07 29.90
CA GLU A 263 -22.01 -25.40 30.54
C GLU A 263 -22.79 -25.35 31.85
N SER A 264 -22.58 -24.33 32.67
CA SER A 264 -23.29 -24.13 33.94
C SER A 264 -24.74 -23.69 33.76
N GLY A 265 -25.06 -23.05 32.64
CA GLY A 265 -26.38 -22.44 32.41
C GLY A 265 -26.61 -21.14 33.20
N ASN A 266 -25.55 -20.55 33.78
CA ASN A 266 -25.60 -19.32 34.55
C ASN A 266 -25.56 -18.05 33.68
N VAL A 267 -26.11 -18.14 32.47
CA VAL A 267 -26.24 -17.02 31.54
C VAL A 267 -27.60 -17.04 30.88
N ILE A 268 -28.23 -15.86 30.72
CA ILE A 268 -29.51 -15.72 30.03
C ILE A 268 -29.29 -15.75 28.51
N PHE A 269 -28.36 -14.93 28.03
CA PHE A 269 -27.97 -14.83 26.63
C PHE A 269 -26.44 -14.86 26.48
N SER A 270 -25.90 -15.66 25.57
CA SER A 270 -24.48 -15.63 25.23
C SER A 270 -24.28 -15.59 23.71
N ASN A 271 -23.32 -14.76 23.27
CA ASN A 271 -22.80 -14.76 21.92
C ASN A 271 -21.60 -15.71 21.82
N TYR A 272 -21.75 -16.82 21.11
CA TYR A 272 -20.67 -17.80 21.02
C TYR A 272 -20.69 -18.59 19.71
N TRP A 273 -19.58 -19.29 19.42
CA TRP A 273 -19.40 -20.05 18.19
C TRP A 273 -20.43 -21.18 18.05
N ASN A 274 -20.85 -21.45 16.81
CA ASN A 274 -21.73 -22.56 16.45
C ASN A 274 -21.15 -23.95 16.77
N THR A 275 -19.83 -24.04 16.97
CA THR A 275 -19.07 -25.25 17.31
C THR A 275 -19.29 -25.74 18.75
N PHE A 276 -19.88 -24.91 19.63
CA PHE A 276 -20.19 -25.35 20.98
C PHE A 276 -21.27 -26.44 21.02
N THR A 277 -20.94 -27.54 21.68
CA THR A 277 -21.82 -28.71 21.79
C THR A 277 -22.77 -28.54 22.99
N ASN A 278 -24.04 -28.27 22.71
CA ASN A 278 -25.07 -28.08 23.73
C ASN A 278 -25.62 -29.42 24.24
N ASN A 279 -24.76 -30.24 24.86
CA ASN A 279 -25.03 -31.63 25.26
C ASN A 279 -26.30 -31.79 26.11
N ASN A 280 -26.61 -30.80 26.96
CA ASN A 280 -27.76 -30.83 27.87
C ASN A 280 -28.99 -30.07 27.34
N ASN A 281 -28.96 -29.62 26.08
CA ASN A 281 -30.03 -28.88 25.43
C ASN A 281 -30.52 -27.64 26.23
N ILE A 282 -29.60 -26.96 26.93
CA ILE A 282 -29.88 -25.87 27.89
C ILE A 282 -30.35 -24.61 27.16
N PHE A 283 -29.85 -24.38 25.94
CA PHE A 283 -30.10 -23.16 25.18
C PHE A 283 -30.85 -23.40 23.86
N TYR A 284 -31.71 -22.45 23.49
CA TYR A 284 -32.09 -22.24 22.10
C TYR A 284 -30.89 -21.64 21.36
N LYS A 285 -30.57 -22.15 20.16
CA LYS A 285 -29.60 -21.55 19.24
C LYS A 285 -30.38 -20.72 18.23
N SER A 286 -29.95 -19.48 17.99
CA SER A 286 -30.64 -18.55 17.08
C SER A 286 -29.68 -17.52 16.50
N LEU A 287 -30.13 -16.79 15.49
CA LEU A 287 -29.37 -15.67 14.92
C LEU A 287 -29.24 -14.54 15.94
N LEU A 288 -28.12 -13.82 15.91
CA LEU A 288 -27.94 -12.62 16.72
C LEU A 288 -28.93 -11.53 16.33
N PRO A 289 -29.41 -10.74 17.31
CA PRO A 289 -30.38 -9.69 17.05
C PRO A 289 -29.78 -8.51 16.27
N GLY A 290 -30.65 -7.76 15.62
CA GLY A 290 -30.32 -6.53 14.91
C GLY A 290 -30.75 -5.28 15.65
N LYS A 291 -30.44 -4.12 15.07
CA LYS A 291 -31.10 -2.86 15.42
C LYS A 291 -32.61 -2.94 15.17
N GLU A 292 -32.99 -3.54 14.04
CA GLU A 292 -34.38 -3.78 13.65
C GLU A 292 -34.61 -5.26 13.36
N GLU A 293 -35.88 -5.68 13.36
CA GLU A 293 -36.27 -7.05 13.09
C GLU A 293 -35.94 -7.43 11.64
N GLY A 294 -35.46 -8.66 11.43
CA GLY A 294 -34.98 -9.13 10.13
C GLY A 294 -33.53 -8.77 9.81
N ILE A 295 -32.89 -7.93 10.63
CA ILE A 295 -31.45 -7.68 10.58
C ILE A 295 -30.76 -8.60 11.58
N ASN A 296 -29.79 -9.38 11.13
CA ASN A 296 -28.88 -10.16 11.98
C ASN A 296 -27.44 -9.98 11.48
N SER A 297 -26.46 -10.37 12.28
CA SER A 297 -25.06 -10.36 11.89
C SER A 297 -24.36 -11.55 12.50
N SER A 298 -23.36 -12.07 11.81
CA SER A 298 -22.44 -13.05 12.38
C SER A 298 -21.08 -12.95 11.70
N TYR A 299 -20.01 -13.03 12.48
CA TYR A 299 -18.68 -13.15 11.91
C TYR A 299 -18.48 -14.56 11.35
N LEU A 300 -18.02 -14.68 10.10
CA LEU A 300 -17.84 -15.95 9.41
C LEU A 300 -16.36 -16.23 9.18
N LYS A 301 -15.90 -17.37 9.70
CA LYS A 301 -14.60 -17.96 9.39
C LYS A 301 -14.74 -19.45 9.04
N SER A 302 -13.66 -20.07 8.60
CA SER A 302 -13.60 -21.52 8.38
C SER A 302 -12.25 -22.09 8.73
N LEU A 303 -12.21 -23.39 9.01
CA LEU A 303 -10.97 -24.14 8.99
C LEU A 303 -10.73 -24.66 7.58
N ASN A 304 -9.67 -24.17 6.97
CA ASN A 304 -9.28 -24.49 5.60
C ASN A 304 -8.20 -25.57 5.59
N ILE A 305 -8.12 -26.28 4.47
CA ILE A 305 -7.03 -27.20 4.17
C ILE A 305 -6.33 -26.72 2.88
N GLY A 306 -5.02 -26.49 2.96
CA GLY A 306 -4.16 -26.11 1.83
C GLY A 306 -3.06 -27.14 1.57
N ILE A 307 -2.56 -27.16 0.34
CA ILE A 307 -1.45 -28.02 -0.09
C ILE A 307 -0.16 -27.18 -0.16
N PHE A 308 0.91 -27.64 0.47
CA PHE A 308 2.22 -26.98 0.40
C PHE A 308 2.80 -26.96 -1.01
N ASN A 309 3.43 -25.86 -1.41
CA ASN A 309 3.86 -25.67 -2.80
C ASN A 309 5.22 -26.27 -3.20
N ASP A 310 6.00 -26.75 -2.22
CA ASP A 310 7.34 -27.32 -2.43
C ASP A 310 7.35 -28.84 -2.19
N ILE A 311 6.40 -29.54 -2.84
CA ILE A 311 6.24 -31.00 -2.77
C ILE A 311 6.43 -31.67 -4.14
N SER A 312 6.64 -32.99 -4.15
CA SER A 312 6.75 -33.77 -5.39
C SER A 312 5.43 -33.80 -6.18
N GLU A 313 5.49 -34.04 -7.48
CA GLU A 313 4.27 -34.14 -8.31
C GLU A 313 3.37 -35.31 -7.88
N ASP A 314 3.96 -36.42 -7.45
CA ASP A 314 3.24 -37.58 -6.91
C ASP A 314 2.53 -37.23 -5.59
N ASN A 315 3.24 -36.54 -4.67
CA ASN A 315 2.66 -36.05 -3.41
C ASN A 315 1.56 -35.01 -3.64
N LEU A 316 1.70 -34.16 -4.66
CA LEU A 316 0.70 -33.19 -5.05
C LEU A 316 -0.58 -33.88 -5.55
N ASN A 317 -0.45 -34.87 -6.43
CA ASN A 317 -1.61 -35.60 -6.95
C ASN A 317 -2.31 -36.43 -5.86
N ALA A 318 -1.54 -37.04 -4.95
CA ALA A 318 -2.08 -37.73 -3.78
C ALA A 318 -2.76 -36.76 -2.80
N SER A 319 -2.16 -35.60 -2.50
CA SER A 319 -2.76 -34.54 -1.68
C SER A 319 -4.07 -34.00 -2.26
N VAL A 320 -4.13 -33.82 -3.58
CA VAL A 320 -5.38 -33.46 -4.28
C VAL A 320 -6.44 -34.55 -4.09
N THR A 321 -6.05 -35.83 -4.17
CA THR A 321 -6.97 -36.95 -3.96
C THR A 321 -7.54 -36.97 -2.53
N VAL A 322 -6.70 -36.67 -1.53
CA VAL A 322 -7.15 -36.47 -0.13
C VAL A 322 -8.16 -35.34 -0.04
N LEU A 323 -7.86 -34.17 -0.60
CA LEU A 323 -8.78 -33.02 -0.58
C LEU A 323 -10.11 -33.32 -1.26
N LYS A 324 -10.09 -34.00 -2.43
CA LYS A 324 -11.32 -34.42 -3.11
C LYS A 324 -12.20 -35.28 -2.20
N TYR A 325 -11.60 -36.21 -1.47
CA TYR A 325 -12.33 -37.06 -0.55
C TYR A 325 -12.91 -36.27 0.63
N PHE A 326 -12.14 -35.35 1.24
CA PHE A 326 -12.62 -34.48 2.32
C PHE A 326 -13.74 -33.54 1.88
N MET A 327 -13.74 -33.13 0.61
CA MET A 327 -14.78 -32.32 -0.01
C MET A 327 -15.91 -33.17 -0.63
N SER A 328 -15.94 -34.47 -0.38
CA SER A 328 -17.05 -35.32 -0.86
C SER A 328 -18.33 -35.07 -0.06
N GLU A 329 -19.47 -35.33 -0.68
CA GLU A 329 -20.77 -35.24 0.00
C GLU A 329 -20.82 -36.16 1.22
N TYR A 330 -20.22 -37.35 1.16
CA TYR A 330 -20.16 -38.30 2.30
C TYR A 330 -19.48 -37.66 3.51
N ILE A 331 -18.26 -37.13 3.35
CA ILE A 331 -17.55 -36.51 4.48
C ILE A 331 -18.32 -35.30 5.02
N GLN A 332 -18.81 -34.44 4.14
CA GLN A 332 -19.53 -33.23 4.56
C GLN A 332 -20.87 -33.52 5.23
N LYS A 333 -21.57 -34.56 4.79
CA LYS A 333 -22.90 -34.91 5.28
C LYS A 333 -22.83 -35.82 6.49
N ASP A 334 -22.14 -36.95 6.38
CA ASP A 334 -22.18 -38.00 7.41
C ASP A 334 -21.16 -37.77 8.52
N ILE A 335 -19.99 -37.19 8.22
CA ILE A 335 -18.99 -36.89 9.23
C ILE A 335 -19.19 -35.48 9.79
N ILE A 336 -19.05 -34.43 8.96
CA ILE A 336 -19.10 -33.03 9.42
C ILE A 336 -20.48 -32.68 10.01
N ALA A 337 -21.56 -32.87 9.25
CA ALA A 337 -22.89 -32.45 9.69
C ALA A 337 -23.56 -33.41 10.67
N LYS A 338 -23.57 -34.73 10.41
CA LYS A 338 -24.27 -35.69 11.29
C LYS A 338 -23.47 -36.06 12.54
N LYS A 339 -22.20 -36.48 12.39
CA LYS A 339 -21.40 -36.99 13.50
C LYS A 339 -20.91 -35.87 14.41
N PHE A 340 -20.38 -34.79 13.82
CA PHE A 340 -19.80 -33.67 14.56
C PHE A 340 -20.73 -32.47 14.73
N GLN A 341 -21.92 -32.47 14.10
CA GLN A 341 -22.90 -31.38 14.20
C GLN A 341 -22.33 -30.01 13.80
N LEU A 342 -21.43 -30.01 12.82
CA LEU A 342 -20.80 -28.81 12.26
C LEU A 342 -21.47 -28.38 10.96
N TYR A 343 -21.42 -27.09 10.67
CA TYR A 343 -21.99 -26.55 9.45
C TYR A 343 -21.01 -26.71 8.28
N SER A 344 -21.43 -27.45 7.25
CA SER A 344 -20.67 -27.63 6.03
C SER A 344 -20.70 -26.39 5.11
N PRO A 345 -19.63 -26.13 4.35
CA PRO A 345 -19.68 -25.15 3.26
C PRO A 345 -20.43 -25.70 2.02
N LEU A 346 -20.73 -27.01 1.97
CA LEU A 346 -21.48 -27.62 0.86
C LEU A 346 -22.97 -27.28 0.98
N LYS A 347 -23.45 -26.33 0.17
CA LYS A 347 -24.81 -25.80 0.30
C LYS A 347 -25.92 -26.83 0.05
N THR A 348 -25.66 -27.80 -0.82
CA THR A 348 -26.66 -28.79 -1.27
C THR A 348 -27.17 -29.69 -0.14
N ILE A 349 -26.41 -29.86 0.95
CA ILE A 349 -26.83 -30.71 2.07
C ILE A 349 -27.94 -30.08 2.92
N TYR A 350 -28.15 -28.76 2.82
CA TYR A 350 -29.17 -28.03 3.60
C TYR A 350 -30.59 -28.10 3.02
N ASP A 351 -30.77 -28.86 1.95
CA ASP A 351 -32.08 -29.23 1.41
C ASP A 351 -32.48 -30.66 1.80
N ASP A 352 -31.65 -31.37 2.57
CA ASP A 352 -31.92 -32.70 3.09
C ASP A 352 -32.63 -32.63 4.46
N ASP A 353 -33.87 -33.15 4.53
CA ASP A 353 -34.69 -33.16 5.75
C ASP A 353 -34.01 -33.84 6.95
N LEU A 354 -33.19 -34.88 6.73
CA LEU A 354 -32.45 -35.55 7.80
C LEU A 354 -31.37 -34.63 8.37
N ILE A 355 -30.67 -33.88 7.51
CA ILE A 355 -29.68 -32.89 7.97
C ILE A 355 -30.39 -31.78 8.72
N CYS A 356 -31.53 -31.30 8.22
CA CYS A 356 -32.29 -30.24 8.88
C CYS A 356 -32.99 -30.68 10.17
N SER A 357 -33.05 -31.99 10.45
CA SER A 357 -33.47 -32.53 11.75
C SER A 357 -32.37 -32.52 12.81
N ILE A 358 -31.09 -32.45 12.39
CA ILE A 358 -29.91 -32.46 13.25
C ILE A 358 -29.37 -31.04 13.42
N LEU A 359 -29.26 -30.30 12.32
CA LEU A 359 -28.82 -28.92 12.27
C LEU A 359 -29.99 -28.01 11.94
N ASP A 360 -29.97 -26.79 12.48
CA ASP A 360 -30.95 -25.78 12.07
C ASP A 360 -30.56 -25.20 10.70
N CYS A 361 -31.10 -25.79 9.64
CA CYS A 361 -30.88 -25.32 8.29
C CYS A 361 -31.39 -23.88 8.06
N ASN A 362 -32.37 -23.40 8.83
CA ASN A 362 -32.88 -22.04 8.68
C ASN A 362 -31.83 -21.01 9.10
N ILE A 363 -31.05 -21.30 10.15
CA ILE A 363 -29.90 -20.49 10.52
C ILE A 363 -28.98 -20.30 9.32
N LYS A 364 -28.56 -21.39 8.65
CA LYS A 364 -27.66 -21.25 7.51
C LYS A 364 -28.28 -20.54 6.30
N LYS A 365 -29.60 -20.68 6.10
CA LYS A 365 -30.33 -20.04 5.00
C LYS A 365 -30.55 -18.53 5.23
N GLU A 366 -30.64 -18.09 6.48
CA GLU A 366 -31.04 -16.72 6.83
C GLU A 366 -29.91 -15.84 7.37
N ILE A 367 -28.83 -16.44 7.87
CA ILE A 367 -27.69 -15.74 8.47
C ILE A 367 -27.05 -14.75 7.50
N ASN A 368 -26.76 -13.56 8.00
CA ASN A 368 -26.00 -12.54 7.29
C ASN A 368 -24.59 -12.49 7.86
N THR A 369 -23.63 -12.92 7.06
CA THR A 369 -22.24 -13.04 7.50
C THR A 369 -21.37 -11.87 7.08
N ILE A 370 -20.37 -11.56 7.89
CA ILE A 370 -19.28 -10.66 7.55
C ILE A 370 -17.94 -11.35 7.73
N GLN A 371 -16.92 -10.78 7.10
CA GLN A 371 -15.51 -11.14 7.20
C GLN A 371 -14.69 -9.87 7.35
N LYS A 372 -13.48 -9.97 7.92
CA LYS A 372 -12.52 -8.86 7.94
C LYS A 372 -12.25 -8.36 6.52
N SER A 373 -12.07 -7.04 6.39
CA SER A 373 -11.68 -6.44 5.12
C SER A 373 -10.24 -6.83 4.75
N ASP A 374 -9.97 -6.89 3.46
CA ASP A 374 -8.66 -7.17 2.89
C ASP A 374 -7.52 -6.32 3.49
N ILE A 375 -7.79 -5.05 3.77
CA ILE A 375 -6.82 -4.10 4.34
C ILE A 375 -6.48 -4.47 5.79
N ILE A 376 -7.47 -4.90 6.57
CA ILE A 376 -7.26 -5.32 7.96
C ILE A 376 -6.41 -6.59 7.97
N ASN A 377 -6.66 -7.52 7.05
CA ASN A 377 -5.85 -8.75 6.94
C ASN A 377 -4.40 -8.43 6.53
N GLU A 378 -4.16 -7.45 5.64
CA GLU A 378 -2.79 -6.99 5.31
C GLU A 378 -2.06 -6.34 6.49
N MET A 379 -2.79 -5.73 7.41
CA MET A 379 -2.25 -4.98 8.55
C MET A 379 -2.54 -5.69 9.87
N TYR A 380 -2.79 -7.00 9.83
CA TYR A 380 -3.41 -7.71 10.95
C TYR A 380 -2.59 -7.60 12.22
N ASP A 381 -1.28 -7.88 12.19
CA ASP A 381 -0.39 -7.79 13.36
C ASP A 381 -0.45 -6.42 14.06
N TYR A 382 -0.51 -5.34 13.29
CA TYR A 382 -0.63 -4.00 13.85
C TYR A 382 -2.03 -3.73 14.38
N PHE A 383 -3.05 -4.12 13.61
CA PHE A 383 -4.45 -3.89 13.96
C PHE A 383 -4.86 -4.71 15.18
N SER A 384 -4.52 -6.00 15.26
CA SER A 384 -4.76 -6.90 16.39
C SER A 384 -4.06 -6.45 17.66
N PHE A 385 -2.91 -5.78 17.56
CA PHE A 385 -2.24 -5.18 18.71
C PHE A 385 -2.86 -3.85 19.16
N LYS A 386 -3.22 -2.94 18.24
CA LYS A 386 -3.71 -1.59 18.58
C LYS A 386 -5.21 -1.55 18.86
N PHE A 387 -6.02 -2.34 18.17
CA PHE A 387 -7.47 -2.35 18.34
C PHE A 387 -7.88 -2.62 19.80
N PRO A 388 -7.37 -3.68 20.48
CA PRO A 388 -7.79 -3.97 21.85
C PRO A 388 -7.42 -2.84 22.82
N GLN A 389 -6.30 -2.14 22.60
CA GLN A 389 -5.90 -1.00 23.42
C GLN A 389 -6.90 0.16 23.32
N ILE A 390 -7.30 0.52 22.09
CA ILE A 390 -8.26 1.60 21.84
C ILE A 390 -9.67 1.20 22.33
N PHE A 391 -10.09 -0.02 22.01
CA PHE A 391 -11.43 -0.51 22.30
C PHE A 391 -11.66 -0.75 23.80
N SER A 392 -10.65 -1.28 24.50
CA SER A 392 -10.69 -1.45 25.96
C SER A 392 -10.75 -0.10 26.70
N GLU A 393 -10.11 0.95 26.15
CA GLU A 393 -10.23 2.32 26.67
C GLU A 393 -11.69 2.81 26.64
N PHE A 394 -12.46 2.39 25.64
CA PHE A 394 -13.87 2.78 25.51
C PHE A 394 -14.81 1.99 26.45
N LEU A 395 -14.67 0.66 26.46
CA LEU A 395 -15.57 -0.22 27.20
C LEU A 395 -15.29 -0.22 28.70
N PHE A 396 -14.03 -0.21 29.12
CA PHE A 396 -13.67 -0.53 30.51
C PHE A 396 -13.12 0.65 31.31
N ASN A 397 -12.62 1.70 30.64
CA ASN A 397 -12.09 2.87 31.34
C ASN A 397 -13.15 3.96 31.54
N GLU A 398 -13.77 3.96 32.72
CA GLU A 398 -14.76 4.98 33.14
C GLU A 398 -14.20 6.42 33.15
N LYS A 399 -12.87 6.58 33.21
CA LYS A 399 -12.21 7.90 33.21
C LYS A 399 -11.82 8.39 31.82
N SER A 400 -12.07 7.62 30.76
CA SER A 400 -11.73 8.07 29.40
C SER A 400 -12.53 9.33 29.06
N THR A 401 -11.85 10.34 28.53
CA THR A 401 -12.45 11.59 28.06
C THR A 401 -12.84 11.52 26.59
N LYS A 402 -12.54 10.41 25.90
CA LYS A 402 -12.86 10.22 24.50
C LYS A 402 -14.35 9.93 24.31
N THR A 403 -14.92 10.58 23.31
CA THR A 403 -16.31 10.30 22.89
C THR A 403 -16.35 9.04 22.03
N THR A 404 -17.51 8.37 21.95
CA THR A 404 -17.77 7.25 21.04
C THR A 404 -17.32 7.54 19.61
N LYS A 405 -17.60 8.77 19.14
CA LYS A 405 -17.16 9.24 17.82
C LYS A 405 -15.63 9.28 17.69
N GLN A 406 -14.91 9.73 18.72
CA GLN A 406 -13.45 9.77 18.69
C GLN A 406 -12.86 8.34 18.67
N ILE A 407 -13.41 7.42 19.45
CA ILE A 407 -12.99 6.01 19.47
C ILE A 407 -13.16 5.37 18.10
N LEU A 408 -14.31 5.58 17.46
CA LEU A 408 -14.55 5.07 16.11
C LEU A 408 -13.63 5.70 15.06
N ILE A 409 -13.26 6.98 15.22
CA ILE A 409 -12.25 7.64 14.37
C ILE A 409 -10.88 7.00 14.57
N ASP A 410 -10.48 6.75 15.82
CA ASP A 410 -9.21 6.11 16.17
C ASP A 410 -9.15 4.69 15.55
N ILE A 411 -10.21 3.88 15.68
CA ILE A 411 -10.32 2.55 15.05
C ILE A 411 -10.32 2.66 13.52
N ASN A 412 -11.02 3.66 12.95
CA ASN A 412 -11.05 3.90 11.50
C ASN A 412 -9.67 4.31 10.95
N ASN A 413 -8.84 4.99 11.74
CA ASN A 413 -7.50 5.38 11.32
C ASN A 413 -6.55 4.19 11.26
N ILE A 414 -6.66 3.25 12.20
CA ILE A 414 -5.81 2.04 12.21
C ILE A 414 -6.26 0.96 11.21
N SER A 415 -7.53 1.01 10.74
CA SER A 415 -8.10 0.03 9.80
C SER A 415 -8.00 0.43 8.32
N LYS A 416 -7.46 1.62 8.00
CA LYS A 416 -7.41 2.14 6.63
C LYS A 416 -6.03 2.64 6.25
N ILE A 417 -5.74 2.52 4.96
CA ILE A 417 -4.59 3.15 4.30
C ILE A 417 -5.09 4.39 3.58
N TYR A 418 -4.61 5.54 4.00
CA TYR A 418 -4.92 6.84 3.40
C TYR A 418 -3.99 7.11 2.22
N TYR A 419 -4.55 7.80 1.24
CA TYR A 419 -3.83 8.22 0.05
C TYR A 419 -4.12 9.68 -0.30
N PHE A 420 -3.22 10.30 -1.04
CA PHE A 420 -3.34 11.69 -1.43
C PHE A 420 -4.43 11.85 -2.49
N SER A 421 -5.64 12.21 -2.06
CA SER A 421 -6.81 12.30 -2.94
C SER A 421 -7.00 13.70 -3.49
N TYR A 422 -7.31 13.81 -4.79
CA TYR A 422 -7.73 15.06 -5.43
C TYR A 422 -9.09 15.56 -4.93
N HIS A 423 -9.83 14.75 -4.16
CA HIS A 423 -11.05 15.17 -3.47
C HIS A 423 -10.78 15.92 -2.16
N SER A 424 -9.57 15.82 -1.61
CA SER A 424 -9.18 16.61 -0.44
C SER A 424 -8.91 18.07 -0.84
N THR A 425 -9.08 19.01 0.09
CA THR A 425 -8.83 20.44 -0.18
C THR A 425 -7.38 20.70 -0.63
N LEU A 426 -6.42 20.06 0.04
CA LEU A 426 -4.99 20.15 -0.27
C LEU A 426 -4.67 19.46 -1.60
N GLY A 427 -5.17 18.25 -1.83
CA GLY A 427 -4.94 17.50 -3.06
C GLY A 427 -5.57 18.17 -4.28
N LEU A 428 -6.79 18.71 -4.17
CA LEU A 428 -7.44 19.46 -5.24
C LEU A 428 -6.61 20.68 -5.65
N PHE A 429 -6.07 21.41 -4.66
CA PHE A 429 -5.19 22.55 -4.93
C PHE A 429 -3.96 22.15 -5.76
N PHE A 430 -3.24 21.09 -5.37
CA PHE A 430 -2.08 20.62 -6.13
C PHE A 430 -2.46 20.07 -7.51
N PHE A 431 -3.59 19.38 -7.64
CA PHE A 431 -4.06 18.87 -8.91
C PHE A 431 -4.36 20.01 -9.91
N ILE A 432 -5.07 21.05 -9.46
CA ILE A 432 -5.33 22.26 -10.26
C ILE A 432 -4.02 22.95 -10.62
N LEU A 433 -3.08 23.05 -9.68
CA LEU A 433 -1.77 23.66 -9.92
C LEU A 433 -0.96 22.90 -11.00
N ILE A 434 -0.94 21.58 -10.95
CA ILE A 434 -0.28 20.72 -11.95
C ILE A 434 -0.94 20.91 -13.33
N LEU A 435 -2.27 20.89 -13.41
CA LEU A 435 -2.99 21.15 -14.66
C LEU A 435 -2.70 22.55 -15.22
N PHE A 436 -2.68 23.56 -14.36
CA PHE A 436 -2.36 24.93 -14.76
C PHE A 436 -0.94 25.00 -15.37
N ILE A 437 0.04 24.38 -14.72
CA ILE A 437 1.43 24.34 -15.22
C ILE A 437 1.51 23.54 -16.53
N PHE A 438 0.77 22.45 -16.68
CA PHE A 438 0.71 21.65 -17.91
C PHE A 438 0.26 22.50 -19.10
N TYR A 439 -0.86 23.22 -18.96
CA TYR A 439 -1.35 24.11 -20.01
C TYR A 439 -0.42 25.30 -20.24
N LEU A 440 0.26 25.80 -19.21
CA LEU A 440 1.25 26.86 -19.33
C LEU A 440 2.45 26.41 -20.16
N VAL A 441 2.96 25.19 -19.95
CA VAL A 441 4.03 24.58 -20.76
C VAL A 441 3.62 24.55 -22.23
N LEU A 442 2.45 23.97 -22.53
CA LEU A 442 1.92 23.90 -23.90
C LEU A 442 1.73 25.29 -24.54
N ALA A 443 1.17 26.24 -23.80
CA ALA A 443 0.96 27.59 -24.29
C ALA A 443 2.28 28.31 -24.58
N SER A 444 3.32 28.07 -23.76
CA SER A 444 4.64 28.68 -23.96
C SER A 444 5.37 28.12 -25.19
N ASP A 445 5.09 26.88 -25.60
CA ASP A 445 5.67 26.29 -26.82
C ASP A 445 5.21 27.00 -28.10
N ILE A 446 4.03 27.63 -28.07
CA ILE A 446 3.53 28.46 -29.19
C ILE A 446 4.51 29.61 -29.51
N LEU A 447 5.25 30.11 -28.51
CA LEU A 447 6.22 31.19 -28.68
C LEU A 447 7.35 30.83 -29.66
N LEU A 448 7.67 29.54 -29.82
CA LEU A 448 8.69 29.05 -30.76
C LEU A 448 8.32 29.33 -32.22
N PHE A 449 7.02 29.36 -32.52
CA PHE A 449 6.50 29.53 -33.87
C PHE A 449 6.27 31.00 -34.24
N ILE A 450 6.19 31.90 -33.25
CA ILE A 450 5.93 33.33 -33.46
C ILE A 450 7.21 34.05 -33.94
N PRO A 451 7.21 34.68 -35.14
CA PRO A 451 8.40 35.31 -35.73
C PRO A 451 9.08 36.35 -34.84
N ARG A 452 8.30 37.13 -34.07
CA ARG A 452 8.80 38.17 -33.16
C ARG A 452 9.71 37.62 -32.06
N PHE A 453 9.48 36.39 -31.62
CA PHE A 453 10.21 35.77 -30.52
C PHE A 453 11.37 34.87 -30.96
N LYS A 454 11.46 34.52 -32.26
CA LYS A 454 12.53 33.65 -32.80
C LYS A 454 13.95 34.09 -32.43
N LYS A 455 14.20 35.39 -32.29
CA LYS A 455 15.52 35.91 -31.89
C LYS A 455 15.97 35.45 -30.49
N TYR A 456 15.03 35.15 -29.59
CA TYR A 456 15.32 34.71 -28.22
C TYR A 456 15.59 33.20 -28.13
N PHE A 457 15.21 32.44 -29.15
CA PHE A 457 15.28 30.98 -29.18
C PHE A 457 16.37 30.44 -30.12
N GLN A 458 17.34 31.26 -30.53
CA GLN A 458 18.39 30.89 -31.49
C GLN A 458 19.38 29.82 -31.00
N PHE A 459 19.39 29.54 -29.70
CA PHE A 459 20.33 28.59 -29.10
C PHE A 459 20.08 27.15 -29.54
N LEU A 460 18.84 26.66 -29.40
CA LEU A 460 18.43 25.35 -29.91
C LEU A 460 17.64 25.52 -31.22
N SER A 461 17.67 24.49 -32.07
CA SER A 461 16.77 24.41 -33.23
C SER A 461 15.35 24.03 -32.80
N LEU A 462 14.36 24.26 -33.67
CA LEU A 462 12.94 24.04 -33.35
C LEU A 462 12.65 22.61 -32.83
N ASP A 463 13.20 21.60 -33.49
CA ASP A 463 13.05 20.20 -33.11
C ASP A 463 13.66 19.88 -31.73
N LEU A 464 14.79 20.51 -31.38
CA LEU A 464 15.43 20.36 -30.07
C LEU A 464 14.65 21.05 -28.96
N TRP A 465 14.03 22.20 -29.25
CA TRP A 465 13.10 22.84 -28.33
C TRP A 465 11.87 22.00 -28.08
N ILE A 466 11.31 21.34 -29.10
CA ILE A 466 10.20 20.40 -28.94
C ILE A 466 10.59 19.23 -28.04
N VAL A 467 11.78 18.64 -28.24
CA VAL A 467 12.29 17.56 -27.35
C VAL A 467 12.44 18.06 -25.92
N TYR A 468 12.95 19.28 -25.73
CA TYR A 468 13.10 19.89 -24.40
C TYR A 468 11.73 20.08 -23.70
N SER A 469 10.73 20.62 -24.41
CA SER A 469 9.36 20.80 -23.87
C SER A 469 8.66 19.47 -23.58
N LEU A 470 8.87 18.43 -24.40
CA LEU A 470 8.38 17.09 -24.12
C LEU A 470 8.96 16.55 -22.81
N GLY A 471 10.23 16.85 -22.50
CA GLY A 471 10.84 16.55 -21.22
C GLY A 471 10.05 17.13 -20.04
N SER A 472 9.63 18.40 -20.12
CA SER A 472 8.77 19.05 -19.13
C SER A 472 7.43 18.35 -18.94
N LEU A 473 6.79 17.96 -20.05
CA LEU A 473 5.49 17.30 -19.99
C LEU A 473 5.60 15.91 -19.35
N PHE A 474 6.59 15.10 -19.75
CA PHE A 474 6.83 13.78 -19.13
C PHE A 474 7.14 13.90 -17.64
N TYR A 475 8.03 14.82 -17.26
CA TYR A 475 8.36 15.04 -15.85
C TYR A 475 7.15 15.56 -15.06
N LEU A 476 6.29 16.40 -15.65
CA LEU A 476 5.07 16.86 -14.98
C LEU A 476 4.05 15.72 -14.81
N THR A 477 3.92 14.85 -15.82
CA THR A 477 3.01 13.69 -15.74
C THR A 477 3.42 12.68 -14.68
N SER A 478 4.70 12.61 -14.29
CA SER A 478 5.12 11.72 -13.20
C SER A 478 4.50 12.09 -11.85
N LEU A 479 4.08 13.34 -11.66
CA LEU A 479 3.42 13.80 -10.43
C LEU A 479 1.99 13.29 -10.30
N VAL A 480 1.38 12.81 -11.38
CA VAL A 480 0.02 12.24 -11.35
C VAL A 480 -0.01 10.96 -10.51
N GLY A 481 1.05 10.16 -10.51
CA GLY A 481 1.08 8.92 -9.73
C GLY A 481 1.24 9.12 -8.23
N ASN A 482 1.33 10.36 -7.74
CA ASN A 482 1.21 10.68 -6.32
C ASN A 482 -0.25 10.78 -5.87
N PHE A 483 -1.22 10.81 -6.79
CA PHE A 483 -2.64 10.94 -6.47
C PHE A 483 -3.38 9.60 -6.57
N GLY A 484 -4.32 9.39 -5.66
CA GLY A 484 -5.08 8.14 -5.58
C GLY A 484 -4.30 7.01 -4.90
N GLU A 485 -4.84 5.80 -4.96
CA GLU A 485 -4.23 4.63 -4.32
C GLU A 485 -2.86 4.29 -4.91
N THR A 486 -1.88 4.05 -4.05
CA THR A 486 -0.53 3.65 -4.45
C THR A 486 -0.55 2.25 -5.05
N THR A 487 -0.41 2.14 -6.37
CA THR A 487 -0.37 0.87 -7.10
C THR A 487 1.02 0.61 -7.68
N LYS A 488 1.38 -0.68 -7.86
CA LYS A 488 2.65 -1.08 -8.52
C LYS A 488 2.82 -0.40 -9.89
N LYS A 489 1.73 -0.35 -10.68
CA LYS A 489 1.69 0.32 -11.99
C LYS A 489 1.86 1.83 -11.88
N GLY A 490 1.24 2.46 -10.89
CA GLY A 490 1.40 3.89 -10.60
C GLY A 490 2.84 4.25 -10.25
N CYS A 491 3.47 3.49 -9.35
CA CYS A 491 4.88 3.66 -8.99
C CYS A 491 5.82 3.55 -10.19
N LEU A 492 5.63 2.50 -11.01
CA LEU A 492 6.41 2.29 -12.22
C LEU A 492 6.23 3.43 -13.22
N PHE A 493 4.98 3.87 -13.46
CA PHE A 493 4.68 4.98 -14.36
C PHE A 493 5.37 6.28 -13.91
N SER A 494 5.25 6.63 -12.63
CA SER A 494 5.89 7.83 -12.07
C SER A 494 7.40 7.79 -12.24
N HIS A 495 8.04 6.66 -11.92
CA HIS A 495 9.48 6.50 -12.08
C HIS A 495 9.92 6.64 -13.54
N VAL A 496 9.27 5.92 -14.46
CA VAL A 496 9.58 5.94 -15.89
C VAL A 496 9.41 7.35 -16.47
N ALA A 497 8.28 8.01 -16.18
CA ALA A 497 7.98 9.35 -16.69
C ALA A 497 8.99 10.38 -16.17
N MET A 498 9.38 10.29 -14.89
CA MET A 498 10.36 11.19 -14.27
C MET A 498 11.75 11.01 -14.90
N ILE A 499 12.25 9.76 -15.00
CA ILE A 499 13.57 9.45 -15.57
C ILE A 499 13.64 9.85 -17.05
N PHE A 500 12.59 9.55 -17.81
CA PHE A 500 12.53 9.86 -19.24
C PHE A 500 12.43 11.37 -19.48
N GLY A 501 11.62 12.08 -18.67
CA GLY A 501 11.51 13.54 -18.69
C GLY A 501 12.85 14.22 -18.41
N SER A 502 13.57 13.83 -17.35
CA SER A 502 14.92 14.33 -17.04
C SER A 502 15.91 14.09 -18.18
N CYS A 503 15.88 12.92 -18.82
CA CYS A 503 16.79 12.62 -19.92
C CYS A 503 16.52 13.54 -21.13
N MET A 504 15.25 13.73 -21.49
CA MET A 504 14.83 14.62 -22.58
C MET A 504 15.17 16.09 -22.34
N PHE A 505 15.26 16.53 -21.09
CA PHE A 505 15.75 17.86 -20.75
C PHE A 505 17.24 18.05 -21.09
N PHE A 506 18.11 17.10 -20.72
CA PHE A 506 19.55 17.26 -20.89
C PHE A 506 20.03 17.02 -22.33
N ILE A 507 19.35 16.16 -23.11
CA ILE A 507 19.78 15.81 -24.47
C ILE A 507 19.92 17.05 -25.39
N PRO A 508 18.92 17.95 -25.52
CA PRO A 508 19.03 19.14 -26.36
C PRO A 508 20.15 20.08 -25.92
N LEU A 509 20.32 20.24 -24.60
CA LEU A 509 21.35 21.11 -24.02
C LEU A 509 22.75 20.59 -24.33
N LEU A 510 23.00 19.31 -24.03
CA LEU A 510 24.28 18.66 -24.29
C LEU A 510 24.63 18.66 -25.77
N TYR A 511 23.67 18.33 -26.64
CA TYR A 511 23.89 18.37 -28.09
C TYR A 511 24.44 19.74 -28.52
N LYS A 512 23.80 20.82 -28.07
CA LYS A 512 24.19 22.17 -28.47
C LYS A 512 25.54 22.56 -27.90
N LEU A 513 25.78 22.23 -26.63
CA LEU A 513 27.01 22.52 -25.94
C LEU A 513 28.22 21.77 -26.52
N ILE A 514 28.01 20.54 -27.00
CA ILE A 514 29.07 19.76 -27.66
C ILE A 514 29.46 20.39 -29.00
N ILE A 515 28.50 20.86 -29.81
CA ILE A 515 28.80 21.43 -31.14
C ILE A 515 29.48 22.79 -31.04
N ASN A 516 29.12 23.58 -30.04
CA ASN A 516 29.71 24.88 -29.78
C ASN A 516 31.09 24.82 -29.10
N PHE A 517 31.65 23.63 -28.89
CA PHE A 517 32.91 23.46 -28.17
C PHE A 517 34.04 24.32 -28.78
N PRO A 518 34.81 25.08 -27.97
CA PRO A 518 35.76 26.09 -28.48
C PRO A 518 36.85 25.55 -29.43
N LYS A 519 37.19 24.27 -29.33
CA LYS A 519 38.21 23.62 -30.16
C LYS A 519 37.58 22.66 -31.16
N ASN A 520 37.97 22.77 -32.42
CA ASN A 520 37.62 21.80 -33.44
C ASN A 520 38.06 20.40 -33.01
N ASN A 521 37.10 19.51 -32.77
CA ASN A 521 37.37 18.12 -32.39
C ASN A 521 36.48 17.18 -33.22
N LYS A 522 36.91 15.91 -33.33
CA LYS A 522 36.24 14.90 -34.15
C LYS A 522 34.83 14.56 -33.63
N ILE A 523 34.63 14.62 -32.32
CA ILE A 523 33.37 14.25 -31.65
C ILE A 523 32.30 15.29 -31.96
N SER A 524 32.57 16.58 -31.76
CA SER A 524 31.64 17.67 -32.08
C SER A 524 31.22 17.67 -33.54
N ARG A 525 32.16 17.44 -34.47
CA ARG A 525 31.85 17.34 -35.91
C ARG A 525 31.00 16.12 -36.24
N TRP A 526 31.26 14.99 -35.57
CA TRP A 526 30.45 13.79 -35.74
C TRP A 526 29.02 13.99 -35.24
N VAL A 527 28.86 14.59 -34.04
CA VAL A 527 27.54 14.90 -33.44
C VAL A 527 26.76 15.89 -34.31
N GLU A 528 27.42 16.92 -34.85
CA GLU A 528 26.81 17.89 -35.76
C GLU A 528 26.27 17.22 -37.04
N ASN A 529 27.04 16.31 -37.63
CA ASN A 529 26.64 15.58 -38.83
C ASN A 529 25.58 14.48 -38.58
N HIS A 530 25.50 13.96 -37.36
CA HIS A 530 24.64 12.82 -37.01
C HIS A 530 23.68 13.15 -35.85
N LYS A 531 23.09 14.34 -35.86
CA LYS A 531 22.19 14.84 -34.81
C LYS A 531 21.12 13.85 -34.34
N VAL A 532 20.34 13.30 -35.27
CA VAL A 532 19.23 12.38 -34.93
C VAL A 532 19.77 11.10 -34.29
N PHE A 533 20.89 10.59 -34.80
CA PHE A 533 21.54 9.40 -34.28
C PHE A 533 22.09 9.62 -32.87
N TYR A 534 22.67 10.79 -32.57
CA TYR A 534 23.08 11.17 -31.21
C TYR A 534 21.91 11.13 -30.21
N ILE A 535 20.78 11.75 -30.58
CA ILE A 535 19.57 11.77 -29.75
C ILE A 535 19.07 10.34 -29.51
N LEU A 536 18.98 9.54 -30.57
CA LEU A 536 18.51 8.15 -30.50
C LEU A 536 19.42 7.27 -29.64
N ILE A 537 20.75 7.44 -29.68
CA ILE A 537 21.67 6.68 -28.84
C ILE A 537 21.37 6.94 -27.36
N ILE A 538 21.30 8.20 -26.93
CA ILE A 538 21.08 8.52 -25.51
C ILE A 538 19.69 8.05 -25.07
N LEU A 539 18.66 8.27 -25.88
CA LEU A 539 17.31 7.79 -25.58
C LEU A 539 17.23 6.26 -25.54
N SER A 540 17.96 5.54 -26.39
CA SER A 540 17.90 4.08 -26.44
C SER A 540 18.31 3.43 -25.12
N VAL A 541 19.28 4.00 -24.40
CA VAL A 541 19.70 3.52 -23.07
C VAL A 541 18.54 3.58 -22.08
N GLN A 542 17.80 4.69 -22.07
CA GLN A 542 16.64 4.85 -21.19
C GLN A 542 15.45 3.99 -21.64
N ILE A 543 15.23 3.84 -22.95
CA ILE A 543 14.16 2.97 -23.48
C ILE A 543 14.40 1.51 -23.08
N VAL A 544 15.62 1.00 -23.27
CA VAL A 544 15.96 -0.40 -22.94
C VAL A 544 15.83 -0.66 -21.44
N THR A 545 16.34 0.25 -20.60
CA THR A 545 16.23 0.10 -19.14
C THR A 545 14.79 0.24 -18.64
N ASN A 546 13.97 1.11 -19.24
CA ASN A 546 12.55 1.20 -18.93
C ASN A 546 11.77 -0.05 -19.36
N ILE A 547 12.07 -0.63 -20.53
CA ILE A 547 11.47 -1.91 -20.96
C ILE A 547 11.85 -3.01 -19.96
N ALA A 548 13.10 -3.06 -19.50
CA ALA A 548 13.52 -4.00 -18.46
C ALA A 548 12.75 -3.80 -17.15
N MET A 549 12.53 -2.55 -16.72
CA MET A 549 11.72 -2.23 -15.53
C MET A 549 10.26 -2.68 -15.68
N ILE A 550 9.67 -2.56 -16.86
CA ILE A 550 8.30 -3.01 -17.14
C ILE A 550 8.20 -4.54 -17.06
N ILE A 551 9.21 -5.25 -17.57
CA ILE A 551 9.24 -6.73 -17.55
C ILE A 551 9.44 -7.25 -16.11
N ILE A 552 10.34 -6.63 -15.35
CA ILE A 552 10.65 -7.07 -13.97
C ILE A 552 9.56 -6.64 -12.98
N SER A 553 8.93 -5.48 -13.22
CA SER A 553 7.95 -4.85 -12.31
C SER A 553 8.43 -4.81 -10.85
N PRO A 554 9.58 -4.18 -10.55
CA PRO A 554 10.25 -4.32 -9.25
C PRO A 554 9.68 -3.46 -8.13
N PHE A 555 8.69 -2.63 -8.44
CA PHE A 555 8.07 -1.73 -7.48
C PHE A 555 7.00 -2.45 -6.67
N GLU A 556 7.13 -2.35 -5.36
CA GLU A 556 6.17 -2.83 -4.38
C GLU A 556 5.59 -1.66 -3.59
N LYS A 557 4.39 -1.88 -3.06
CA LYS A 557 3.70 -0.97 -2.17
C LYS A 557 4.18 -1.27 -0.76
N LEU A 558 4.75 -0.28 -0.07
CA LEU A 558 5.10 -0.39 1.35
C LEU A 558 4.11 0.43 2.17
N ASN A 559 3.44 -0.20 3.12
CA ASN A 559 2.54 0.48 4.06
C ASN A 559 3.36 1.06 5.22
N ILE A 560 3.35 2.38 5.37
CA ILE A 560 3.89 3.08 6.53
C ILE A 560 2.76 3.15 7.56
N ILE A 561 2.99 2.45 8.67
CA ILE A 561 2.06 2.34 9.78
C ILE A 561 2.51 3.30 10.88
N LEU A 562 1.63 4.21 11.29
CA LEU A 562 1.93 5.25 12.27
C LEU A 562 1.11 5.05 13.55
N GLU A 563 1.68 5.34 14.71
CA GLU A 563 1.00 5.11 15.99
C GLU A 563 -0.13 6.11 16.28
N ASN A 564 -0.03 7.35 15.77
CA ASN A 564 -0.93 8.46 16.09
C ASN A 564 -1.37 9.27 14.86
N ASP A 565 -1.16 8.73 13.66
CA ASP A 565 -1.54 9.42 12.43
C ASP A 565 -2.03 8.40 11.39
N LYS A 566 -2.51 8.89 10.27
CA LYS A 566 -3.06 8.12 9.17
C LYS A 566 -1.99 7.25 8.52
N ASN A 567 -2.22 5.94 8.50
CA ASN A 567 -1.39 5.00 7.75
C ASN A 567 -1.44 5.34 6.25
N PHE A 568 -0.33 5.21 5.54
CA PHE A 568 -0.27 5.52 4.10
C PHE A 568 0.75 4.63 3.41
N SER A 569 0.67 4.53 2.08
CA SER A 569 1.61 3.70 1.32
C SER A 569 2.60 4.54 0.53
N VAL A 570 3.83 4.04 0.41
CA VAL A 570 4.89 4.59 -0.44
C VAL A 570 5.40 3.53 -1.42
N CYS A 571 6.02 3.98 -2.51
CA CYS A 571 6.65 3.11 -3.50
C CYS A 571 8.02 2.66 -3.00
N LEU A 572 8.23 1.35 -2.84
CA LEU A 572 9.52 0.75 -2.52
C LEU A 572 10.02 -0.06 -3.73
N ASN A 573 11.31 0.02 -4.01
CA ASN A 573 11.96 -0.85 -5.00
C ASN A 573 12.67 -1.99 -4.26
N SER A 574 11.99 -3.12 -4.11
CA SER A 574 12.44 -4.26 -3.29
C SER A 574 13.22 -5.30 -4.10
N HIS A 575 13.01 -5.39 -5.41
CA HIS A 575 13.68 -6.39 -6.24
C HIS A 575 15.16 -6.00 -6.48
N PRO A 576 16.17 -6.84 -6.13
CA PRO A 576 17.59 -6.47 -6.25
C PRO A 576 18.01 -6.05 -7.67
N ILE A 577 17.58 -6.80 -8.68
CA ILE A 577 17.85 -6.47 -10.10
C ILE A 577 17.17 -5.14 -10.49
N GLY A 578 15.89 -4.95 -10.13
CA GLY A 578 15.17 -3.71 -10.43
C GLY A 578 15.74 -2.48 -9.70
N SER A 579 16.21 -2.66 -8.46
CA SER A 579 16.93 -1.63 -7.71
C SER A 579 18.22 -1.22 -8.40
N ASN A 580 19.01 -2.18 -8.88
CA ASN A 580 20.21 -1.90 -9.67
C ASN A 580 19.91 -1.16 -10.97
N ILE A 581 18.83 -1.53 -11.69
CA ILE A 581 18.41 -0.84 -12.91
C ILE A 581 17.96 0.59 -12.60
N ALA A 582 17.12 0.80 -11.60
CA ALA A 582 16.67 2.13 -11.19
C ALA A 582 17.85 3.03 -10.76
N ASN A 583 18.79 2.49 -9.99
CA ASN A 583 20.02 3.20 -9.61
C ASN A 583 20.87 3.56 -10.84
N PHE A 584 21.02 2.64 -11.80
CA PHE A 584 21.72 2.92 -13.05
C PHE A 584 21.05 4.05 -13.83
N GLN A 585 19.70 4.08 -13.92
CA GLN A 585 18.95 5.13 -14.60
C GLN A 585 19.17 6.52 -13.96
N VAL A 586 19.15 6.58 -12.62
CA VAL A 586 19.42 7.82 -11.86
C VAL A 586 20.87 8.26 -12.09
N ILE A 587 21.84 7.35 -11.98
CA ILE A 587 23.27 7.63 -12.21
C ILE A 587 23.49 8.12 -13.63
N PHE A 588 22.85 7.52 -14.63
CA PHE A 588 22.95 7.94 -16.03
C PHE A 588 22.46 9.39 -16.23
N ASN A 589 21.31 9.75 -15.66
CA ASN A 589 20.81 11.13 -15.71
C ASN A 589 21.72 12.10 -14.93
N LEU A 590 22.30 11.67 -13.81
CA LEU A 590 23.30 12.44 -13.07
C LEU A 590 24.56 12.70 -13.91
N TRP A 591 25.03 11.73 -14.70
CA TRP A 591 26.12 11.93 -15.63
C TRP A 591 25.78 12.96 -16.71
N LEU A 592 24.57 12.92 -17.28
CA LEU A 592 24.12 13.93 -18.24
C LEU A 592 24.13 15.34 -17.62
N TYR A 593 23.67 15.47 -16.38
CA TYR A 593 23.74 16.71 -15.62
C TYR A 593 25.19 17.19 -15.42
N ILE A 594 26.08 16.33 -14.94
CA ILE A 594 27.50 16.67 -14.71
C ILE A 594 28.18 17.11 -16.01
N PHE A 595 27.99 16.38 -17.11
CA PHE A 595 28.53 16.77 -18.40
C PHE A 595 27.99 18.13 -18.85
N THR A 596 26.69 18.39 -18.66
CA THR A 596 26.07 19.68 -19.01
C THR A 596 26.76 20.82 -18.26
N CYS A 597 26.96 20.67 -16.95
CA CYS A 597 27.67 21.64 -16.12
C CYS A 597 29.13 21.87 -16.59
N ILE A 598 29.86 20.81 -16.93
CA ILE A 598 31.23 20.89 -17.44
C ILE A 598 31.28 21.67 -18.76
N PHE A 599 30.38 21.40 -19.70
CA PHE A 599 30.37 22.10 -20.98
C PHE A 599 29.90 23.56 -20.86
N ILE A 600 28.96 23.86 -19.96
CA ILE A 600 28.59 25.24 -19.60
C ILE A 600 29.82 26.03 -19.14
N PHE A 601 30.69 25.41 -18.33
CA PHE A 601 31.95 26.03 -17.89
C PHE A 601 32.90 26.30 -19.07
N PHE A 602 33.04 25.37 -20.02
CA PHE A 602 33.89 25.57 -21.19
C PHE A 602 33.38 26.68 -22.14
N GLU A 603 32.07 26.87 -22.24
CA GLU A 603 31.48 27.94 -23.06
C GLU A 603 31.35 29.29 -22.37
N TRP A 604 31.71 29.39 -21.08
CA TRP A 604 31.43 30.56 -20.22
C TRP A 604 31.82 31.92 -20.82
N ASN A 605 32.90 31.95 -21.61
CA ASN A 605 33.46 33.18 -22.18
C ASN A 605 33.12 33.41 -23.68
N ILE A 606 32.27 32.57 -24.28
CA ILE A 606 31.90 32.73 -25.69
C ILE A 606 30.84 33.84 -25.84
N LYS A 607 31.19 34.92 -26.54
CA LYS A 607 30.31 36.10 -26.73
C LYS A 607 28.94 35.75 -27.36
N LYS A 608 28.92 34.77 -28.28
CA LYS A 608 27.70 34.40 -29.03
C LYS A 608 26.66 33.69 -28.17
N SER A 609 27.06 32.88 -27.18
CA SER A 609 26.17 32.11 -26.30
C SER A 609 26.12 32.67 -24.87
N TYR A 610 26.73 33.83 -24.60
CA TYR A 610 26.92 34.37 -23.26
C TYR A 610 25.64 34.47 -22.41
N HIS A 611 24.52 34.92 -22.99
CA HIS A 611 23.25 35.03 -22.27
C HIS A 611 22.59 33.67 -22.02
N ASP A 612 22.72 32.75 -22.97
CA ASP A 612 22.24 31.36 -22.84
C ASP A 612 22.96 30.62 -21.72
N ILE A 613 24.29 30.65 -21.72
CA ILE A 613 25.12 29.92 -20.77
C ILE A 613 24.86 30.39 -19.33
N ARG A 614 24.63 31.69 -19.12
CA ARG A 614 24.26 32.22 -17.79
C ARG A 614 22.87 31.79 -17.33
N ALA A 615 21.90 31.76 -18.25
CA ALA A 615 20.56 31.26 -17.96
C ALA A 615 20.62 29.76 -17.58
N LEU A 616 21.33 28.96 -18.37
CA LEU A 616 21.52 27.54 -18.11
C LEU A 616 22.26 27.27 -16.80
N ALA A 617 23.28 28.06 -16.45
CA ALA A 617 23.98 27.91 -15.18
C ALA A 617 23.05 28.10 -13.98
N ILE A 618 22.15 29.09 -14.03
CA ILE A 618 21.15 29.30 -12.96
C ILE A 618 20.21 28.10 -12.85
N ILE A 619 19.73 27.57 -13.98
CA ILE A 619 18.86 26.39 -14.01
C ILE A 619 19.59 25.18 -13.42
N MET A 620 20.82 24.90 -13.87
CA MET A 620 21.60 23.76 -13.37
C MET A 620 21.88 23.85 -11.85
N CYS A 621 22.05 25.04 -11.29
CA CYS A 621 22.18 25.21 -9.84
C CYS A 621 20.89 24.82 -9.11
N ILE A 622 19.73 25.27 -9.61
CA ILE A 622 18.45 24.97 -8.96
C ILE A 622 18.08 23.52 -9.14
N ASP A 623 18.37 22.93 -10.30
CA ASP A 623 18.21 21.50 -10.56
C ASP A 623 19.01 20.66 -9.56
N GLY A 624 20.28 21.03 -9.32
CA GLY A 624 21.11 20.36 -8.32
C GLY A 624 20.52 20.44 -6.91
N ILE A 625 20.01 21.62 -6.51
CA ILE A 625 19.35 21.82 -5.22
C ILE A 625 18.06 20.99 -5.11
N SER A 626 17.21 21.01 -6.13
CA SER A 626 15.96 20.26 -6.15
C SER A 626 16.20 18.76 -6.05
N GLN A 627 17.18 18.21 -6.78
CA GLN A 627 17.54 16.79 -6.70
C GLN A 627 18.10 16.40 -5.33
N PHE A 628 18.92 17.27 -4.72
CA PHE A 628 19.41 17.07 -3.35
C PHE A 628 18.26 17.05 -2.31
N LEU A 629 17.33 18.00 -2.41
CA LEU A 629 16.17 18.06 -1.52
C LEU A 629 15.25 16.85 -1.68
N LEU A 630 14.98 16.43 -2.93
CA LEU A 630 14.16 15.25 -3.22
C LEU A 630 14.79 13.98 -2.64
N THR A 631 16.11 13.83 -2.79
CA THR A 631 16.86 12.72 -2.17
C THR A 631 16.72 12.76 -0.65
N THR A 632 16.86 13.94 -0.04
CA THR A 632 16.75 14.11 1.42
C THR A 632 15.36 13.72 1.94
N VAL A 633 14.28 14.12 1.24
CA VAL A 633 12.90 13.75 1.60
C VAL A 633 12.68 12.24 1.58
N ASN A 634 13.34 11.51 0.68
CA ASN A 634 13.24 10.05 0.60
C ASN A 634 13.99 9.31 1.72
N PHE A 635 14.98 9.94 2.36
CA PHE A 635 15.76 9.34 3.46
C PHE A 635 15.23 9.72 4.85
N ILE A 636 14.46 10.79 4.99
CA ILE A 636 13.90 11.22 6.27
C ILE A 636 12.55 10.51 6.50
N PRO A 637 12.34 9.85 7.65
CA PRO A 637 11.04 9.29 8.00
C PRO A 637 10.07 10.43 8.29
N ILE A 638 9.17 10.71 7.35
CA ILE A 638 8.12 11.73 7.48
C ILE A 638 6.84 11.03 7.94
N ASN A 639 6.49 11.23 9.20
CA ASN A 639 5.32 10.61 9.85
C ASN A 639 4.01 11.35 9.55
N SER A 640 3.86 11.94 8.35
CA SER A 640 2.65 12.61 7.90
C SER A 640 2.52 12.48 6.40
N PHE A 641 1.47 11.78 5.95
CA PHE A 641 1.28 11.50 4.53
C PHE A 641 1.06 12.80 3.71
N ASP A 642 0.27 13.74 4.24
CA ASP A 642 0.02 15.04 3.61
C ASP A 642 1.32 15.82 3.42
N LEU A 643 2.20 15.81 4.42
CA LEU A 643 3.50 16.48 4.36
C LEU A 643 4.43 15.80 3.35
N HIS A 644 4.50 14.47 3.38
CA HIS A 644 5.36 13.68 2.48
C HIS A 644 5.06 13.96 1.00
N TYR A 645 3.80 13.79 0.60
CA TYR A 645 3.38 14.01 -0.80
C TYR A 645 3.46 15.49 -1.21
N SER A 646 3.11 16.42 -0.30
CA SER A 646 3.21 17.86 -0.59
C SER A 646 4.65 18.30 -0.85
N LEU A 647 5.61 17.86 -0.03
CA LEU A 647 7.03 18.18 -0.23
C LEU A 647 7.54 17.62 -1.56
N GLN A 648 7.18 16.38 -1.89
CA GLN A 648 7.58 15.74 -3.14
C GLN A 648 7.02 16.49 -4.35
N ILE A 649 5.75 16.91 -4.32
CA ILE A 649 5.13 17.69 -5.41
C ILE A 649 5.80 19.06 -5.53
N ILE A 650 5.99 19.79 -4.43
CA ILE A 650 6.57 21.14 -4.45
C ILE A 650 7.99 21.13 -5.02
N ILE A 651 8.86 20.22 -4.56
CA ILE A 651 10.25 20.15 -5.02
C ILE A 651 10.31 19.86 -6.53
N ASN A 652 9.48 18.93 -7.01
CA ASN A 652 9.41 18.61 -8.43
C ASN A 652 8.81 19.74 -9.28
N LEU A 653 7.80 20.45 -8.78
CA LEU A 653 7.27 21.63 -9.47
C LEU A 653 8.34 22.72 -9.60
N ILE A 654 9.14 22.97 -8.56
CA ILE A 654 10.26 23.92 -8.64
C ILE A 654 11.24 23.52 -9.76
N TYR A 655 11.58 22.23 -9.86
CA TYR A 655 12.45 21.71 -10.91
C TYR A 655 11.89 21.98 -12.33
N ILE A 656 10.60 21.69 -12.56
CA ILE A 656 9.94 21.91 -13.86
C ILE A 656 9.82 23.40 -14.19
N LEU A 657 9.39 24.22 -13.23
CA LEU A 657 9.21 25.66 -13.41
C LEU A 657 10.55 26.33 -13.79
N MET A 658 11.65 25.90 -13.16
CA MET A 658 12.97 26.43 -13.47
C MET A 658 13.49 25.98 -14.82
N ASN A 659 13.29 24.72 -15.21
CA ASN A 659 13.68 24.27 -16.55
C ASN A 659 12.86 24.94 -17.66
N HIS A 660 11.53 24.97 -17.50
CA HIS A 660 10.64 25.38 -18.59
C HIS A 660 10.34 26.89 -18.59
N ILE A 661 9.73 27.40 -17.51
CA ILE A 661 9.26 28.79 -17.45
C ILE A 661 10.43 29.76 -17.51
N TYR A 662 11.58 29.42 -16.90
CA TYR A 662 12.74 30.29 -16.97
C TYR A 662 13.22 30.47 -18.42
N MET A 663 13.34 29.38 -19.18
CA MET A 663 13.84 29.40 -20.55
C MET A 663 12.88 30.07 -21.54
N PHE A 664 11.57 29.83 -21.39
CA PHE A 664 10.57 30.31 -22.35
C PHE A 664 10.00 31.70 -22.01
N ILE A 665 9.94 32.07 -20.73
CA ILE A 665 9.23 33.28 -20.29
C ILE A 665 10.17 34.27 -19.61
N VAL A 666 10.82 33.87 -18.50
CA VAL A 666 11.62 34.79 -17.66
C VAL A 666 12.79 35.38 -18.45
N ARG A 667 13.48 34.54 -19.22
CA ARG A 667 14.60 34.95 -20.06
C ARG A 667 14.22 36.06 -21.04
N ILE A 668 13.10 35.92 -21.76
CA ILE A 668 12.63 36.91 -22.74
C ILE A 668 12.36 38.25 -22.05
N PHE A 669 11.73 38.19 -20.87
CA PHE A 669 11.42 39.39 -20.10
C PHE A 669 12.68 40.10 -19.60
N LEU A 670 13.65 39.37 -19.05
CA LEU A 670 14.93 39.90 -18.59
C LEU A 670 15.72 40.56 -19.73
N GLU A 671 15.73 39.95 -20.91
CA GLU A 671 16.43 40.50 -22.07
C GLU A 671 15.73 41.75 -22.63
N LYS A 672 14.39 41.79 -22.60
CA LYS A 672 13.61 42.98 -22.96
C LYS A 672 13.87 44.14 -22.00
N LEU A 673 13.98 43.88 -20.70
CA LEU A 673 14.32 44.89 -19.69
C LEU A 673 15.74 45.45 -19.88
N LYS A 674 16.72 44.59 -20.18
CA LYS A 674 18.10 45.03 -20.47
C LYS A 674 18.19 45.89 -21.72
N ASN A 675 17.51 45.48 -22.80
CA ASN A 675 17.47 46.27 -24.03
C ASN A 675 16.79 47.63 -23.83
N LYS A 676 15.78 47.71 -22.95
CA LYS A 676 15.17 48.99 -22.57
C LYS A 676 16.13 49.89 -21.79
N LYS A 677 16.87 49.34 -20.82
CA LYS A 677 17.90 50.08 -20.06
C LYS A 677 19.03 50.57 -20.96
N ALA A 678 19.55 49.71 -21.85
CA ALA A 678 20.59 50.09 -22.80
C ALA A 678 20.13 51.21 -23.74
N ALA A 679 18.88 51.16 -24.22
CA ALA A 679 18.30 52.23 -25.05
C ALA A 679 18.06 53.53 -24.26
N GLU A 680 17.79 53.46 -22.95
CA GLU A 680 17.70 54.64 -22.07
C GLU A 680 19.08 55.24 -21.81
N GLU A 681 20.11 54.43 -21.57
CA GLU A 681 21.51 54.84 -21.43
C GLU A 681 22.06 55.48 -22.72
N GLU A 682 21.76 54.89 -23.88
CA GLU A 682 22.18 55.43 -25.19
C GLU A 682 21.50 56.77 -25.50
N LYS A 683 20.22 56.94 -25.12
CA LYS A 683 19.53 58.24 -25.18
C LYS A 683 20.18 59.27 -24.25
N MET A 684 20.60 58.87 -23.06
CA MET A 684 21.26 59.75 -22.10
C MET A 684 22.65 60.19 -22.60
N ILE A 685 23.44 59.26 -23.16
CA ILE A 685 24.74 59.55 -23.79
C ILE A 685 24.56 60.49 -24.98
N LYS A 686 23.54 60.28 -25.80
CA LYS A 686 23.23 61.17 -26.94
C LYS A 686 22.85 62.58 -26.47
N TYR A 687 22.08 62.70 -25.39
CA TYR A 687 21.75 63.98 -24.77
C TYR A 687 23.00 64.73 -24.24
N LEU A 688 23.96 64.00 -23.66
CA LEU A 688 25.23 64.56 -23.16
C LEU A 688 26.19 64.96 -24.29
N LEU A 689 26.17 64.23 -25.42
CA LEU A 689 26.96 64.58 -26.60
C LEU A 689 26.39 65.78 -27.36
N ASP A 690 25.06 65.93 -27.40
CA ASP A 690 24.40 67.09 -27.99
C ASP A 690 24.54 68.34 -27.10
N SER A 691 24.61 68.20 -25.76
CA SER A 691 24.91 69.33 -24.88
C SER A 691 26.35 69.84 -25.02
N ASN A 692 27.33 68.95 -25.25
CA ASN A 692 28.73 69.34 -25.46
C ASN A 692 29.02 69.95 -26.83
N LYS A 693 28.14 69.78 -27.82
CA LYS A 693 28.27 70.43 -29.15
C LYS A 693 27.84 71.89 -29.17
N ASN A 694 27.12 72.36 -28.15
CA ASN A 694 26.65 73.74 -28.07
C ASN A 694 27.64 74.68 -27.35
N ASP A 695 28.76 74.17 -26.82
CA ASP A 695 29.79 74.96 -26.12
C ASP A 695 31.06 75.17 -26.97
N VAL A 696 30.91 75.50 -28.26
CA VAL A 696 32.01 76.07 -29.07
C VAL A 696 31.73 77.54 -29.36
N TYR A 697 32.24 78.36 -28.45
CA TYR A 697 32.72 79.74 -28.56
C TYR A 697 32.48 80.46 -29.91
N ASN A 698 31.66 81.52 -29.87
CA ASN A 698 31.75 82.64 -30.81
C ASN A 698 31.75 83.94 -29.96
N PRO A 699 32.80 84.77 -30.02
CA PRO A 699 32.89 85.98 -29.21
C PRO A 699 32.12 87.10 -29.91
N ASP A 700 31.08 87.62 -29.26
CA ASP A 700 30.75 89.05 -29.13
C ASP A 700 29.29 89.24 -28.68
N GLU A 701 29.07 90.32 -27.93
CA GLU A 701 27.79 90.87 -27.45
C GLU A 701 27.22 90.37 -26.10
N GLU A 702 27.70 91.06 -25.05
CA GLU A 702 26.91 91.89 -24.12
C GLU A 702 25.65 91.33 -23.42
N THR A 703 25.79 91.19 -22.09
CA THR A 703 24.87 91.60 -21.02
C THR A 703 23.38 91.24 -21.11
N LYS A 704 22.89 90.39 -20.17
CA LYS A 704 21.98 90.76 -19.06
C LYS A 704 21.25 89.54 -18.44
N ILE A 705 21.39 89.46 -17.12
CA ILE A 705 20.29 89.37 -16.13
C ILE A 705 19.46 88.07 -16.02
N ILE A 706 19.73 87.38 -14.91
CA ILE A 706 18.80 87.05 -13.80
C ILE A 706 17.76 85.92 -13.97
N ASN A 707 17.88 85.00 -12.99
CA ASN A 707 16.88 84.17 -12.29
C ASN A 707 15.93 83.29 -13.11
N THR A 708 15.85 82.01 -12.73
CA THR A 708 14.87 81.62 -11.71
C THR A 708 15.11 80.21 -11.17
N SER A 709 15.14 80.19 -9.83
CA SER A 709 14.87 79.09 -8.91
C SER A 709 13.67 78.22 -9.29
N TYR A 710 13.66 76.97 -8.81
CA TYR A 710 12.55 76.22 -8.19
C TYR A 710 12.92 74.72 -8.26
N SER A 711 12.76 73.85 -7.28
CA SER A 711 12.58 73.91 -5.83
C SER A 711 12.61 72.45 -5.37
N ASN A 712 13.44 72.13 -4.38
CA ASN A 712 13.40 70.86 -3.66
C ASN A 712 12.09 70.73 -2.87
N LYS A 713 11.48 69.54 -2.90
CA LYS A 713 10.80 68.94 -1.73
C LYS A 713 11.83 68.00 -1.10
N GLY A 714 12.33 68.26 0.12
CA GLY A 714 11.60 68.05 1.38
C GLY A 714 11.94 66.65 1.90
N VAL A 715 13.13 66.43 2.47
CA VAL A 715 13.45 66.47 3.92
C VAL A 715 12.82 65.31 4.72
N SER A 716 13.68 64.40 5.19
CA SER A 716 13.66 63.93 6.58
C SER A 716 15.06 63.47 7.00
N THR A 717 15.63 64.27 7.89
CA THR A 717 16.87 64.15 8.65
C THR A 717 16.82 62.99 9.66
N ILE A 718 17.96 62.36 9.95
CA ILE A 718 18.59 62.32 11.29
C ILE A 718 20.03 61.80 11.15
N LYS A 719 20.90 62.51 11.87
CA LYS A 719 22.36 62.41 11.98
C LYS A 719 22.80 61.22 12.85
N SER A 720 24.00 60.71 12.60
CA SER A 720 25.08 60.79 13.59
C SER A 720 26.45 60.56 12.95
N GLU A 721 27.36 61.42 13.37
CA GLU A 721 28.77 61.52 13.01
C GLU A 721 29.58 60.35 13.57
N TYR A 722 30.56 59.88 12.82
CA TYR A 722 31.90 59.62 13.37
C TYR A 722 32.95 59.89 12.29
N SER A 723 33.73 60.93 12.54
CA SER A 723 34.98 61.25 11.85
C SER A 723 36.13 60.51 12.52
N VAL A 724 36.94 59.80 11.74
CA VAL A 724 38.33 59.49 12.11
C VAL A 724 39.19 59.78 10.88
N ASN A 725 40.10 60.73 11.07
CA ASN A 725 41.14 61.10 10.13
C ASN A 725 42.21 60.02 10.00
N GLY A 726 42.66 59.81 8.77
CA GLY A 726 44.08 59.66 8.46
C GLY A 726 44.67 58.25 8.44
N SER A 727 44.82 57.69 7.24
CA SER A 727 46.17 57.41 6.70
C SER A 727 46.09 57.02 5.22
N ILE A 728 46.71 57.86 4.41
CA ILE A 728 47.03 57.58 3.00
C ILE A 728 48.20 56.60 3.00
N TYR A 729 47.96 55.37 2.55
CA TYR A 729 49.02 54.50 2.02
C TYR A 729 48.54 53.83 0.73
N SER A 730 49.20 54.25 -0.34
CA SER A 730 49.32 53.68 -1.69
C SER A 730 48.63 52.34 -1.97
N ARG A 731 47.61 52.36 -2.83
CA ARG A 731 47.18 51.18 -3.61
C ARG A 731 46.91 51.56 -5.06
N SER A 732 47.87 52.24 -5.70
CA SER A 732 47.78 52.67 -7.11
C SER A 732 48.81 52.00 -8.04
N SER A 733 49.46 50.90 -7.65
CA SER A 733 50.44 50.21 -8.54
C SER A 733 49.95 48.88 -9.15
N ASN A 734 48.78 48.35 -8.76
CA ASN A 734 48.28 47.07 -9.31
C ASN A 734 47.18 47.20 -10.38
N GLN A 735 46.55 48.37 -10.55
CA GLN A 735 45.54 48.57 -11.60
C GLN A 735 46.15 48.89 -12.98
N LEU A 736 47.40 49.34 -13.05
CA LEU A 736 48.09 49.64 -14.32
C LEU A 736 48.84 48.44 -14.93
N LYS A 737 49.07 47.36 -14.17
CA LYS A 737 49.63 46.10 -14.70
C LYS A 737 48.58 45.14 -15.26
N ILE A 738 47.30 45.31 -14.92
CA ILE A 738 46.20 44.48 -15.45
C ILE A 738 45.72 45.02 -16.81
N LEU A 739 45.87 46.32 -17.06
CA LEU A 739 45.52 46.91 -18.36
C LEU A 739 46.52 46.57 -19.49
N SER A 740 47.76 46.21 -19.16
CA SER A 740 48.80 45.87 -20.15
C SER A 740 48.84 44.37 -20.56
N ILE A 741 48.17 43.49 -19.81
CA ILE A 741 47.99 42.08 -20.21
C ILE A 741 46.74 41.92 -21.09
N HIS A 742 45.77 42.82 -20.98
CA HIS A 742 44.51 42.75 -21.72
C HIS A 742 44.57 43.13 -23.21
N LEU A 743 45.70 43.69 -23.68
CA LEU A 743 45.92 44.05 -25.09
C LEU A 743 46.89 43.10 -25.84
N ALA A 744 47.42 42.06 -25.18
CA ALA A 744 48.46 41.21 -25.75
C ALA A 744 47.98 39.88 -26.38
N THR A 745 46.67 39.63 -26.48
CA THR A 745 46.12 38.41 -27.14
C THR A 745 45.29 38.68 -28.39
N GLU A 746 45.40 39.87 -28.98
CA GLU A 746 44.79 40.19 -30.28
C GLU A 746 45.67 39.85 -31.51
N LYS A 747 46.77 39.10 -31.32
CA LYS A 747 47.51 38.48 -32.44
C LYS A 747 48.06 37.09 -32.08
N MET A 748 47.25 36.05 -32.29
CA MET A 748 47.63 34.79 -32.94
C MET A 748 46.40 33.91 -33.17
#